data_AF-A0AAD5XSH0-F1
#
_entry.id   AF-A0AAD5XSH0-F1
#
_cell.length_a   1.000
_cell.length_b   1.000
_cell.length_c   1.000
_cell.angle_alpha   90.00
_cell.angle_beta   90.00
_cell.angle_gamma   90.00
#
_symmetry.space_group_name_H-M   'P 1'
#
loop_
_entity.id
_entity.type
_entity.pdbx_description
1 polymer ?
#
loop_
_entity_poly.entity_id
_entity_poly.type
_entity_poly.pdbx_seq_one_letter_code
_entity_poly.pdbx_strand_id
1 'polypeptide(L)'
;YNGGIMDNEEQAEAKLEMLEKIIHYISTRLGDPKKSQAALTKFTQLNDKRCILLLRNICNPALDYKTVVRYNKELKKKFEENHLSETFSIIQFRISFLIINKSMIPSLLKRKSLKGFNNLDIDLRLSAAADVLIKDIALKFPAIFRSNLNEFIKMLRSDDESEVTDALFALSSFLKEYKDETINIGDSKQNLIKIVLQSESQKKSKYASVIAANLQEEDTCLEIFERVIAVIKTETNFNLLLNQLNFLKVIAFFKSNMFDKNSNLIFNFIINQVLLKEFKDMEVEGLDTELDWVEYEKLPISGRLKLTGLKVLVKRLLKSENDEDESLERLSISILKLFKKIFLNEGEILNISKKNYSTNDEEKKFEEDDENDKEKSLTTPNVVKTHLRMLSSVSFLNLCDSEKFTTLFTFEDFFNLALISQDPIFQVRQKFLEKVMTKIQKNSVPKYFILILMLCAHEPEKELKDQIKSFLARKSKESLNYDEKTSQDIVCKTFPRFLHLLSHHPDFTEEEEDLIMFSKYILFFLEAVGSAENISLLYHLISNLKTVEDIHSKDSTGFYILCDMTLYLIKDLAKQKSWVLTSFNEKVSIDKTVFKKLDVKQASLPNTTPKKKSTPVKNEETIKKKNKNKLIFVKKKKKDENDDNTESDNDSINENEIVTPIRRNAKRSSTSIKKDLKEISNSEESDTDIVMKENDAEEIESGTESKRSSPISK
;
A
#
# COMPACT_ATOMS: atom_id res chain seq x y z
N TYR A 1 -19.11 -29.70 -12.13
CA TYR A 1 -20.55 -29.54 -12.38
C TYR A 1 -20.93 -30.38 -13.60
N ASN A 2 -21.68 -29.88 -14.60
CA ASN A 2 -22.40 -30.71 -15.58
C ASN A 2 -21.55 -31.33 -16.74
N GLY A 3 -20.30 -31.75 -16.51
CA GLY A 3 -19.41 -32.17 -17.60
C GLY A 3 -18.19 -33.01 -17.27
N GLY A 4 -18.08 -33.54 -16.06
CA GLY A 4 -17.04 -34.50 -15.67
C GLY A 4 -17.59 -35.43 -14.61
N ILE A 5 -17.22 -36.71 -14.68
CA ILE A 5 -17.48 -37.67 -13.61
C ILE A 5 -16.70 -37.19 -12.38
N MET A 6 -17.30 -37.28 -11.20
CA MET A 6 -16.67 -36.96 -9.93
C MET A 6 -16.98 -38.09 -8.97
N ASP A 7 -16.00 -38.97 -8.74
CA ASP A 7 -16.18 -40.28 -8.11
C ASP A 7 -16.34 -40.23 -6.57
N ASN A 8 -16.53 -39.04 -5.99
CA ASN A 8 -16.73 -38.80 -4.56
C ASN A 8 -17.64 -37.56 -4.37
N GLU A 9 -18.70 -37.73 -3.57
CA GLU A 9 -19.73 -36.73 -3.29
C GLU A 9 -19.18 -35.52 -2.50
N GLU A 10 -18.27 -35.72 -1.54
CA GLU A 10 -17.62 -34.63 -0.78
C GLU A 10 -16.90 -33.66 -1.72
N GLN A 11 -16.29 -34.20 -2.78
CA GLN A 11 -15.62 -33.40 -3.80
C GLN A 11 -16.58 -32.75 -4.80
N ALA A 12 -17.85 -33.13 -4.82
CA ALA A 12 -18.90 -32.45 -5.57
C ALA A 12 -19.42 -31.25 -4.78
N GLU A 13 -19.72 -31.45 -3.49
CA GLU A 13 -20.17 -30.39 -2.57
C GLU A 13 -19.13 -29.28 -2.42
N ALA A 14 -17.86 -29.60 -2.15
CA ALA A 14 -16.80 -28.59 -2.03
C ALA A 14 -16.61 -27.76 -3.32
N LYS A 15 -16.85 -28.36 -4.50
CA LYS A 15 -16.80 -27.64 -5.80
C LYS A 15 -18.06 -26.83 -6.08
N LEU A 16 -19.21 -27.20 -5.51
CA LEU A 16 -20.44 -26.41 -5.54
C LEU A 16 -20.32 -25.18 -4.64
N GLU A 17 -19.88 -25.35 -3.40
CA GLU A 17 -19.67 -24.27 -2.45
C GLU A 17 -18.61 -23.26 -2.98
N MET A 18 -17.54 -23.75 -3.61
CA MET A 18 -16.56 -22.90 -4.32
C MET A 18 -17.20 -22.13 -5.49
N LEU A 19 -18.11 -22.76 -6.25
CA LEU A 19 -18.79 -22.11 -7.37
C LEU A 19 -19.74 -21.01 -6.89
N GLU A 20 -20.49 -21.24 -5.82
CA GLU A 20 -21.39 -20.25 -5.21
C GLU A 20 -20.62 -19.05 -4.65
N LYS A 21 -19.49 -19.30 -3.96
CA LYS A 21 -18.56 -18.25 -3.50
C LYS A 21 -18.05 -17.40 -4.67
N ILE A 22 -17.67 -18.02 -5.80
CA ILE A 22 -17.23 -17.32 -7.02
C ILE A 22 -18.38 -16.51 -7.64
N ILE A 23 -19.58 -17.08 -7.76
CA ILE A 23 -20.77 -16.40 -8.31
C ILE A 23 -21.10 -15.17 -7.46
N HIS A 24 -21.13 -15.31 -6.14
CA HIS A 24 -21.37 -14.21 -5.21
C HIS A 24 -20.30 -13.10 -5.36
N TYR A 25 -19.02 -13.46 -5.35
CA TYR A 25 -17.89 -12.53 -5.52
C TYR A 25 -17.89 -11.76 -6.84
N ILE A 26 -18.33 -12.38 -7.94
CA ILE A 26 -18.48 -11.68 -9.24
C ILE A 26 -19.72 -10.79 -9.21
N SER A 27 -20.83 -11.26 -8.64
CA SER A 27 -22.10 -10.53 -8.60
C SER A 27 -22.01 -9.20 -7.83
N THR A 28 -21.30 -9.17 -6.71
CA THR A 28 -21.07 -7.96 -5.89
C THR A 28 -20.19 -6.91 -6.58
N ARG A 29 -19.58 -7.24 -7.72
CA ARG A 29 -18.75 -6.35 -8.56
C ARG A 29 -19.48 -5.86 -9.82
N LEU A 30 -20.79 -6.09 -9.90
CA LEU A 30 -21.69 -5.72 -11.00
C LEU A 30 -22.85 -4.86 -10.47
N GLY A 31 -23.54 -4.14 -11.36
CA GLY A 31 -24.45 -3.05 -10.96
C GLY A 31 -25.68 -3.49 -10.15
N ASP A 32 -26.21 -4.68 -10.43
CA ASP A 32 -27.25 -5.35 -9.62
C ASP A 32 -26.72 -6.73 -9.21
N PRO A 33 -26.31 -6.92 -7.94
CA PRO A 33 -25.80 -8.21 -7.47
C PRO A 33 -26.82 -9.34 -7.55
N LYS A 34 -28.10 -9.10 -7.23
CA LYS A 34 -29.12 -10.17 -7.21
C LYS A 34 -29.41 -10.67 -8.62
N LYS A 35 -29.58 -9.76 -9.58
CA LYS A 35 -29.76 -10.08 -11.00
C LYS A 35 -28.51 -10.68 -11.63
N SER A 36 -27.34 -10.21 -11.25
CA SER A 36 -26.06 -10.77 -11.71
C SER A 36 -25.82 -12.19 -11.19
N GLN A 37 -26.12 -12.45 -9.92
CA GLN A 37 -26.07 -13.79 -9.32
C GLN A 37 -27.02 -14.75 -10.05
N ALA A 38 -28.28 -14.35 -10.30
CA ALA A 38 -29.23 -15.17 -11.04
C ALA A 38 -28.76 -15.49 -12.49
N ALA A 39 -28.21 -14.50 -13.21
CA ALA A 39 -27.67 -14.70 -14.55
C ALA A 39 -26.43 -15.62 -14.56
N LEU A 40 -25.53 -15.48 -13.58
CA LEU A 40 -24.35 -16.34 -13.43
C LEU A 40 -24.74 -17.80 -13.12
N THR A 41 -25.70 -18.02 -12.20
CA THR A 41 -26.25 -19.35 -11.91
C THR A 41 -26.96 -19.96 -13.11
N LYS A 42 -27.72 -19.17 -13.89
CA LYS A 42 -28.31 -19.64 -15.16
C LYS A 42 -27.23 -20.10 -16.15
N PHE A 43 -26.13 -19.37 -16.27
CA PHE A 43 -25.02 -19.73 -17.16
C PHE A 43 -24.32 -21.04 -16.75
N THR A 44 -24.12 -21.28 -15.44
CA THR A 44 -23.49 -22.53 -14.97
C THR A 44 -24.42 -23.74 -15.13
N GLN A 45 -25.73 -23.55 -15.03
CA GLN A 45 -26.74 -24.58 -15.33
C GLN A 45 -26.78 -24.93 -16.83
N LEU A 46 -26.76 -23.92 -17.72
CA LEU A 46 -26.79 -24.11 -19.18
C LEU A 46 -25.66 -24.98 -19.73
N ASN A 47 -24.46 -24.90 -19.14
CA ASN A 47 -23.32 -25.80 -19.43
C ASN A 47 -22.92 -25.88 -20.92
N ASP A 48 -23.16 -24.83 -21.71
CA ASP A 48 -22.77 -24.80 -23.12
C ASP A 48 -21.23 -24.81 -23.25
N LYS A 49 -20.69 -25.98 -23.63
CA LYS A 49 -19.26 -26.21 -23.86
C LYS A 49 -18.67 -25.24 -24.90
N ARG A 50 -19.47 -24.80 -25.89
CA ARG A 50 -19.04 -23.79 -26.88
C ARG A 50 -18.97 -22.40 -26.27
N CYS A 51 -19.96 -21.99 -25.48
CA CYS A 51 -19.89 -20.73 -24.73
C CYS A 51 -18.69 -20.69 -23.78
N ILE A 52 -18.44 -21.78 -23.04
CA ILE A 52 -17.30 -21.88 -22.11
C ILE A 52 -15.96 -21.79 -22.87
N LEU A 53 -15.85 -22.45 -24.03
CA LEU A 53 -14.66 -22.35 -24.89
C LEU A 53 -14.46 -20.94 -25.47
N LEU A 54 -15.52 -20.31 -25.95
CA LEU A 54 -15.48 -18.93 -26.46
C LEU A 54 -15.07 -17.93 -25.38
N LEU A 55 -15.65 -18.07 -24.17
CA LEU A 55 -15.33 -17.22 -23.03
C LEU A 55 -13.87 -17.43 -22.55
N ARG A 56 -13.36 -18.68 -22.55
CA ARG A 56 -11.93 -18.94 -22.31
C ARG A 56 -11.02 -18.32 -23.36
N ASN A 57 -11.43 -18.33 -24.63
CA ASN A 57 -10.61 -17.81 -25.72
C ASN A 57 -10.53 -16.27 -25.74
N ILE A 58 -11.60 -15.54 -25.41
CA ILE A 58 -11.50 -14.07 -25.32
C ILE A 58 -10.57 -13.61 -24.18
N CYS A 59 -10.40 -14.44 -23.16
CA CYS A 59 -9.46 -14.29 -22.04
C CYS A 59 -8.06 -14.87 -22.32
N ASN A 60 -7.72 -15.27 -23.55
CA ASN A 60 -6.43 -15.89 -23.87
C ASN A 60 -5.45 -14.85 -24.45
N PRO A 61 -4.41 -14.42 -23.71
CA PRO A 61 -3.45 -13.41 -24.18
C PRO A 61 -2.58 -13.90 -25.35
N ALA A 62 -2.51 -15.21 -25.61
CA ALA A 62 -1.78 -15.78 -26.73
C ALA A 62 -2.54 -15.70 -28.07
N LEU A 63 -3.79 -15.22 -28.10
CA LEU A 63 -4.57 -15.05 -29.33
C LEU A 63 -4.44 -13.64 -29.92
N ASP A 64 -4.46 -13.55 -31.25
CA ASP A 64 -4.41 -12.27 -31.96
C ASP A 64 -5.75 -11.53 -31.92
N TYR A 65 -5.69 -10.22 -32.16
CA TYR A 65 -6.86 -9.34 -32.14
C TYR A 65 -8.00 -9.79 -33.08
N LYS A 66 -7.73 -10.28 -34.29
CA LYS A 66 -8.78 -10.68 -35.25
C LYS A 66 -9.52 -11.92 -34.74
N THR A 67 -8.79 -12.87 -34.17
CA THR A 67 -9.35 -14.07 -33.53
C THR A 67 -10.19 -13.72 -32.29
N VAL A 68 -9.70 -12.84 -31.41
CA VAL A 68 -10.45 -12.38 -30.23
C VAL A 68 -11.74 -11.62 -30.62
N VAL A 69 -11.70 -10.78 -31.68
CA VAL A 69 -12.89 -10.12 -32.22
C VAL A 69 -13.89 -11.13 -32.80
N ARG A 70 -13.43 -12.18 -33.49
CA ARG A 70 -14.31 -13.24 -34.02
C ARG A 70 -15.05 -13.96 -32.89
N TYR A 71 -14.33 -14.42 -31.86
CA TYR A 71 -14.95 -15.11 -30.73
C TYR A 71 -15.88 -14.20 -29.92
N ASN A 72 -15.55 -12.91 -29.77
CA ASN A 72 -16.44 -11.93 -29.16
C ASN A 72 -17.78 -11.77 -29.92
N LYS A 73 -17.75 -11.71 -31.25
CA LYS A 73 -18.97 -11.64 -32.08
C LYS A 73 -19.84 -12.90 -31.99
N GLU A 74 -19.21 -14.07 -31.89
CA GLU A 74 -19.92 -15.35 -31.71
C GLU A 74 -20.52 -15.48 -30.30
N LEU A 75 -19.75 -15.13 -29.28
CA LEU A 75 -20.17 -15.17 -27.87
C LEU A 75 -21.32 -14.19 -27.57
N LYS A 76 -21.30 -12.98 -28.16
CA LYS A 76 -22.39 -12.01 -27.98
C LYS A 76 -23.74 -12.57 -28.47
N LYS A 77 -23.77 -13.19 -29.66
CA LYS A 77 -24.97 -13.87 -30.17
C LYS A 77 -25.44 -14.96 -29.22
N LYS A 78 -24.53 -15.76 -28.67
CA LYS A 78 -24.86 -16.79 -27.69
C LYS A 78 -25.45 -16.23 -26.39
N PHE A 79 -25.03 -15.05 -25.93
CA PHE A 79 -25.67 -14.38 -24.79
C PHE A 79 -27.04 -13.79 -25.13
N GLU A 80 -27.24 -13.34 -26.37
CA GLU A 80 -28.54 -12.87 -26.87
C GLU A 80 -29.54 -14.03 -26.96
N GLU A 81 -29.14 -15.16 -27.55
CA GLU A 81 -29.90 -16.42 -27.63
C GLU A 81 -30.32 -16.96 -26.25
N ASN A 82 -29.46 -16.82 -25.23
CA ASN A 82 -29.72 -17.35 -23.88
C ASN A 82 -30.35 -16.33 -22.90
N HIS A 83 -30.69 -15.12 -23.35
CA HIS A 83 -31.14 -14.01 -22.50
C HIS A 83 -30.20 -13.72 -21.32
N LEU A 84 -28.89 -13.64 -21.60
CA LEU A 84 -27.82 -13.34 -20.64
C LEU A 84 -27.13 -11.99 -20.87
N SER A 85 -27.41 -11.32 -22.00
CA SER A 85 -26.64 -10.18 -22.51
C SER A 85 -26.44 -9.01 -21.56
N GLU A 86 -27.41 -8.71 -20.68
CA GLU A 86 -27.33 -7.55 -19.78
C GLU A 86 -26.16 -7.67 -18.79
N THR A 87 -26.07 -8.82 -18.10
CA THR A 87 -24.96 -9.14 -17.20
C THR A 87 -23.70 -9.48 -17.99
N PHE A 88 -23.83 -10.34 -19.02
CA PHE A 88 -22.67 -10.95 -19.66
C PHE A 88 -21.96 -10.04 -20.67
N SER A 89 -22.61 -9.01 -21.24
CA SER A 89 -21.89 -8.01 -22.06
C SER A 89 -20.88 -7.23 -21.22
N ILE A 90 -21.24 -6.86 -19.98
CA ILE A 90 -20.34 -6.15 -19.06
C ILE A 90 -19.14 -7.03 -18.70
N ILE A 91 -19.39 -8.32 -18.41
CA ILE A 91 -18.34 -9.32 -18.16
C ILE A 91 -17.44 -9.46 -19.39
N GLN A 92 -18.03 -9.65 -20.58
CA GLN A 92 -17.35 -9.81 -21.86
C GLN A 92 -16.41 -8.64 -22.19
N PHE A 93 -16.85 -7.39 -22.00
CA PHE A 93 -16.01 -6.21 -22.19
C PHE A 93 -14.87 -6.11 -21.16
N ARG A 94 -15.08 -6.54 -19.91
CA ARG A 94 -14.06 -6.48 -18.85
C ARG A 94 -12.96 -7.54 -18.96
N ILE A 95 -13.25 -8.70 -19.56
CA ILE A 95 -12.32 -9.85 -19.60
C ILE A 95 -11.63 -10.07 -20.96
N SER A 96 -12.06 -9.37 -22.01
CA SER A 96 -11.51 -9.59 -23.36
C SER A 96 -10.20 -8.85 -23.62
N PHE A 97 -9.20 -9.57 -24.16
CA PHE A 97 -7.97 -8.99 -24.71
C PHE A 97 -8.21 -8.29 -26.08
N LEU A 98 -9.10 -7.28 -26.07
CA LEU A 98 -9.46 -6.43 -27.22
C LEU A 98 -8.65 -5.14 -27.29
N ILE A 99 -8.49 -4.44 -26.15
CA ILE A 99 -7.70 -3.19 -26.07
C ILE A 99 -6.21 -3.56 -25.98
N ILE A 100 -5.88 -4.39 -24.99
CA ILE A 100 -4.53 -4.91 -24.79
C ILE A 100 -4.46 -6.28 -25.47
N ASN A 101 -3.56 -6.46 -26.43
CA ASN A 101 -3.42 -7.70 -27.20
C ASN A 101 -2.01 -7.81 -27.79
N LYS A 102 -1.48 -9.04 -27.96
CA LYS A 102 -0.13 -9.26 -28.52
C LYS A 102 0.09 -8.60 -29.89
N SER A 103 -0.97 -8.45 -30.69
CA SER A 103 -0.93 -7.77 -31.99
C SER A 103 -0.48 -6.30 -31.91
N MET A 104 -0.56 -5.65 -30.75
CA MET A 104 -0.14 -4.25 -30.59
C MET A 104 1.37 -4.08 -30.33
N ILE A 105 2.04 -5.10 -29.76
CA ILE A 105 3.41 -4.97 -29.24
C ILE A 105 4.42 -4.54 -30.33
N PRO A 106 4.45 -5.14 -31.54
CA PRO A 106 5.36 -4.67 -32.60
C PRO A 106 5.08 -3.24 -33.06
N SER A 107 3.82 -2.79 -32.99
CA SER A 107 3.44 -1.41 -33.34
C SER A 107 3.88 -0.40 -32.28
N LEU A 108 3.79 -0.77 -30.99
CA LEU A 108 4.31 0.05 -29.90
C LEU A 108 5.85 0.13 -29.92
N LEU A 109 6.55 -0.99 -30.14
CA LEU A 109 8.01 -1.02 -30.26
C LEU A 109 8.50 -0.18 -31.47
N LYS A 110 7.85 -0.32 -32.63
CA LYS A 110 8.13 0.56 -33.77
C LYS A 110 7.85 2.03 -33.46
N ARG A 111 6.77 2.33 -32.72
CA ARG A 111 6.43 3.72 -32.35
C ARG A 111 7.44 4.32 -31.39
N LYS A 112 7.89 3.55 -30.38
CA LYS A 112 8.89 3.99 -29.41
C LYS A 112 10.24 4.30 -30.08
N SER A 113 10.73 3.42 -30.94
CA SER A 113 12.06 3.55 -31.57
C SER A 113 12.19 4.71 -32.56
N LEU A 114 11.10 5.43 -32.88
CA LEU A 114 11.04 6.55 -33.85
C LEU A 114 11.52 6.22 -35.29
N LYS A 115 11.92 4.98 -35.56
CA LYS A 115 12.50 4.51 -36.83
C LYS A 115 11.50 4.61 -37.99
N GLY A 116 11.70 5.64 -38.83
CA GLY A 116 10.89 5.92 -40.03
C GLY A 116 9.73 6.89 -39.81
N PHE A 117 9.86 7.86 -38.89
CA PHE A 117 8.89 8.92 -38.65
C PHE A 117 9.53 10.32 -38.83
N ASN A 118 8.73 11.30 -39.29
CA ASN A 118 9.23 12.58 -39.84
C ASN A 118 8.69 13.84 -39.13
N ASN A 119 7.79 13.73 -38.14
CA ASN A 119 7.16 14.87 -37.48
C ASN A 119 7.49 14.89 -35.98
N LEU A 120 8.68 15.42 -35.69
CA LEU A 120 9.41 15.21 -34.44
C LEU A 120 8.58 15.40 -33.16
N ASP A 121 7.84 16.50 -32.99
CA ASP A 121 7.04 16.76 -31.77
C ASP A 121 5.93 15.73 -31.53
N ILE A 122 5.07 15.51 -32.54
CA ILE A 122 3.96 14.53 -32.45
C ILE A 122 4.50 13.11 -32.30
N ASP A 123 5.62 12.80 -32.94
CA ASP A 123 6.25 11.49 -32.89
C ASP A 123 6.96 11.23 -31.55
N LEU A 124 7.64 12.23 -30.95
CA LEU A 124 8.21 12.17 -29.60
C LEU A 124 7.14 11.92 -28.54
N ARG A 125 6.06 12.72 -28.53
CA ARG A 125 4.97 12.59 -27.55
C ARG A 125 4.29 11.23 -27.61
N LEU A 126 4.16 10.66 -28.81
CA LEU A 126 3.58 9.32 -29.00
C LEU A 126 4.60 8.19 -28.79
N SER A 127 5.91 8.44 -28.87
CA SER A 127 6.96 7.52 -28.39
C SER A 127 6.94 7.41 -26.86
N ALA A 128 6.89 8.55 -26.15
CA ALA A 128 6.75 8.57 -24.69
C ALA A 128 5.47 7.86 -24.21
N ALA A 129 4.33 8.08 -24.88
CA ALA A 129 3.09 7.36 -24.59
C ALA A 129 3.20 5.84 -24.88
N ALA A 130 3.92 5.45 -25.93
CA ALA A 130 4.17 4.04 -26.24
C ALA A 130 5.09 3.37 -25.21
N ASP A 131 6.12 4.06 -24.73
CA ASP A 131 7.03 3.61 -23.67
C ASP A 131 6.27 3.34 -22.36
N VAL A 132 5.49 4.31 -21.88
CA VAL A 132 4.64 4.14 -20.70
C VAL A 132 3.69 2.98 -20.87
N LEU A 133 3.03 2.85 -22.03
CA LEU A 133 2.08 1.76 -22.28
C LEU A 133 2.77 0.38 -22.36
N ILE A 134 3.93 0.25 -23.01
CA ILE A 134 4.73 -1.00 -23.00
C ILE A 134 5.06 -1.40 -21.56
N LYS A 135 5.54 -0.44 -20.76
CA LYS A 135 5.92 -0.68 -19.37
C LYS A 135 4.74 -1.14 -18.51
N ASP A 136 3.60 -0.49 -18.68
CA ASP A 136 2.38 -0.79 -17.94
C ASP A 136 1.80 -2.17 -18.32
N ILE A 137 1.88 -2.57 -19.59
CA ILE A 137 1.49 -3.92 -20.06
C ILE A 137 2.48 -4.98 -19.55
N ALA A 138 3.78 -4.71 -19.48
CA ALA A 138 4.77 -5.67 -18.97
C ALA A 138 4.57 -6.00 -17.49
N LEU A 139 4.17 -5.01 -16.68
CA LEU A 139 3.86 -5.21 -15.26
C LEU A 139 2.50 -5.88 -15.02
N LYS A 140 1.46 -5.54 -15.82
CA LYS A 140 0.07 -5.95 -15.56
C LYS A 140 -0.39 -7.17 -16.36
N PHE A 141 0.23 -7.42 -17.51
CA PHE A 141 -0.13 -8.48 -18.46
C PHE A 141 1.11 -9.13 -19.13
N PRO A 142 2.12 -9.60 -18.37
CA PRO A 142 3.38 -10.13 -18.91
C PRO A 142 3.17 -11.23 -19.97
N ALA A 143 2.12 -12.05 -19.84
CA ALA A 143 1.73 -13.11 -20.77
C ALA A 143 1.70 -12.67 -22.25
N ILE A 144 1.40 -11.40 -22.52
CA ILE A 144 1.24 -10.84 -23.87
C ILE A 144 2.57 -10.79 -24.63
N PHE A 145 3.70 -10.70 -23.93
CA PHE A 145 5.04 -10.64 -24.53
C PHE A 145 5.57 -12.01 -24.99
N ARG A 146 4.88 -13.12 -24.66
CA ARG A 146 5.32 -14.49 -24.96
C ARG A 146 5.57 -14.75 -26.45
N SER A 147 4.85 -14.08 -27.36
CA SER A 147 5.09 -14.17 -28.81
C SER A 147 6.31 -13.40 -29.31
N ASN A 148 6.89 -12.51 -28.49
CA ASN A 148 7.90 -11.54 -28.87
C ASN A 148 9.22 -11.71 -28.07
N LEU A 149 9.36 -12.77 -27.26
CA LEU A 149 10.58 -13.08 -26.50
C LEU A 149 11.83 -13.10 -27.40
N ASN A 150 11.73 -13.73 -28.58
CA ASN A 150 12.80 -13.78 -29.59
C ASN A 150 13.14 -12.43 -30.24
N GLU A 151 12.30 -11.41 -30.08
CA GLU A 151 12.54 -10.03 -30.51
C GLU A 151 13.36 -9.29 -29.42
N PHE A 152 12.94 -9.40 -28.16
CA PHE A 152 13.68 -8.84 -27.02
C PHE A 152 15.08 -9.46 -26.87
N ILE A 153 15.25 -10.78 -27.05
CA ILE A 153 16.56 -11.44 -26.99
C ILE A 153 17.53 -10.91 -28.07
N LYS A 154 17.01 -10.43 -29.20
CA LYS A 154 17.81 -9.72 -30.22
C LYS A 154 18.12 -8.29 -29.81
N MET A 155 17.16 -7.59 -29.21
CA MET A 155 17.36 -6.23 -28.67
C MET A 155 18.41 -6.19 -27.54
N LEU A 156 18.65 -7.29 -26.81
CA LEU A 156 19.81 -7.45 -25.89
C LEU A 156 21.19 -7.39 -26.59
N ARG A 157 21.23 -7.25 -27.91
CA ARG A 157 22.43 -7.09 -28.76
C ARG A 157 22.38 -5.79 -29.59
N SER A 158 21.45 -4.88 -29.29
CA SER A 158 21.41 -3.56 -29.93
C SER A 158 22.50 -2.67 -29.34
N ASP A 159 23.08 -1.80 -30.18
CA ASP A 159 23.94 -0.69 -29.72
C ASP A 159 23.11 0.42 -29.04
N ASP A 160 21.77 0.40 -29.21
CA ASP A 160 20.85 1.30 -28.53
C ASP A 160 20.59 0.83 -27.08
N GLU A 161 21.25 1.54 -26.15
CA GLU A 161 21.15 1.31 -24.71
C GLU A 161 19.74 1.49 -24.12
N SER A 162 18.81 2.12 -24.85
CA SER A 162 17.38 2.20 -24.52
C SER A 162 16.66 0.91 -24.93
N GLU A 163 16.89 0.41 -26.15
CA GLU A 163 16.34 -0.88 -26.61
C GLU A 163 16.83 -2.05 -25.74
N VAL A 164 18.10 -2.03 -25.31
CA VAL A 164 18.64 -3.00 -24.32
C VAL A 164 17.89 -2.89 -22.99
N THR A 165 17.61 -1.68 -22.49
CA THR A 165 16.88 -1.48 -21.23
C THR A 165 15.46 -2.03 -21.31
N ASP A 166 14.76 -1.77 -22.42
CA ASP A 166 13.39 -2.27 -22.65
C ASP A 166 13.34 -3.79 -22.74
N ALA A 167 14.28 -4.39 -23.46
CA ALA A 167 14.38 -5.83 -23.60
C ALA A 167 14.63 -6.51 -22.24
N LEU A 168 15.54 -5.96 -21.43
CA LEU A 168 15.76 -6.41 -20.06
C LEU A 168 14.48 -6.26 -19.22
N PHE A 169 13.75 -5.14 -19.34
CA PHE A 169 12.52 -4.90 -18.58
C PHE A 169 11.39 -5.88 -18.95
N ALA A 170 11.14 -6.08 -20.24
CA ALA A 170 10.11 -6.99 -20.73
C ALA A 170 10.43 -8.46 -20.38
N LEU A 171 11.68 -8.90 -20.59
CA LEU A 171 12.12 -10.26 -20.26
C LEU A 171 12.13 -10.53 -18.75
N SER A 172 12.59 -9.58 -17.92
CA SER A 172 12.57 -9.74 -16.46
C SER A 172 11.14 -9.75 -15.89
N SER A 173 10.24 -8.92 -16.41
CA SER A 173 8.83 -8.91 -16.01
C SER A 173 8.12 -10.21 -16.44
N PHE A 174 8.45 -10.76 -17.61
CA PHE A 174 7.93 -12.03 -18.08
C PHE A 174 8.46 -13.22 -17.25
N LEU A 175 9.78 -13.38 -17.11
CA LEU A 175 10.41 -14.52 -16.43
C LEU A 175 10.13 -14.56 -14.93
N LYS A 176 9.89 -13.41 -14.28
CA LYS A 176 9.48 -13.34 -12.87
C LYS A 176 8.16 -14.10 -12.63
N GLU A 177 7.25 -14.05 -13.59
CA GLU A 177 5.92 -14.69 -13.53
C GLU A 177 5.96 -16.11 -14.13
N TYR A 178 6.50 -16.25 -15.35
CA TYR A 178 6.54 -17.50 -16.12
C TYR A 178 7.87 -18.22 -15.95
N LYS A 179 8.16 -18.64 -14.72
CA LYS A 179 9.43 -19.28 -14.32
C LYS A 179 9.74 -20.58 -15.08
N ASP A 180 8.71 -21.31 -15.48
CA ASP A 180 8.82 -22.57 -16.24
C ASP A 180 9.12 -22.36 -17.74
N GLU A 181 9.20 -21.12 -18.23
CA GLU A 181 9.47 -20.85 -19.64
C GLU A 181 10.95 -21.08 -20.00
N THR A 182 11.20 -22.04 -20.89
CA THR A 182 12.55 -22.30 -21.43
C THR A 182 12.97 -21.22 -22.43
N ILE A 183 13.65 -20.17 -21.95
CA ILE A 183 14.26 -19.13 -22.80
C ILE A 183 15.75 -19.40 -22.99
N ASN A 184 16.19 -19.55 -24.26
CA ASN A 184 17.60 -19.62 -24.60
C ASN A 184 18.14 -18.23 -25.01
N ILE A 185 19.07 -17.69 -24.22
CA ILE A 185 19.71 -16.39 -24.44
C ILE A 185 20.95 -16.49 -25.37
N GLY A 186 21.50 -17.70 -25.56
CA GLY A 186 22.64 -17.96 -26.44
C GLY A 186 23.85 -17.07 -26.13
N ASP A 187 24.46 -16.52 -27.18
CA ASP A 187 25.66 -15.66 -27.10
C ASP A 187 25.48 -14.42 -26.19
N SER A 188 24.23 -13.99 -25.94
CA SER A 188 23.93 -12.84 -25.06
C SER A 188 24.20 -13.12 -23.57
N LYS A 189 24.50 -14.37 -23.16
CA LYS A 189 24.85 -14.73 -21.77
C LYS A 189 25.99 -13.89 -21.21
N GLN A 190 27.09 -13.75 -21.96
CA GLN A 190 28.24 -12.96 -21.51
C GLN A 190 27.94 -11.45 -21.44
N ASN A 191 27.04 -10.95 -22.30
CA ASN A 191 26.53 -9.57 -22.15
C ASN A 191 25.66 -9.44 -20.89
N LEU A 192 24.81 -10.43 -20.58
CA LEU A 192 23.99 -10.43 -19.37
C LEU A 192 24.86 -10.43 -18.09
N ILE A 193 25.90 -11.26 -18.04
CA ILE A 193 26.89 -11.29 -16.94
C ILE A 193 27.57 -9.93 -16.79
N LYS A 194 28.04 -9.33 -17.90
CA LYS A 194 28.62 -7.98 -17.91
C LYS A 194 27.64 -6.92 -17.40
N ILE A 195 26.38 -6.95 -17.82
CA ILE A 195 25.35 -5.99 -17.42
C ILE A 195 25.04 -6.10 -15.92
N VAL A 196 24.95 -7.32 -15.36
CA VAL A 196 24.74 -7.50 -13.91
C VAL A 196 25.93 -6.93 -13.12
N LEU A 197 27.16 -7.31 -13.48
CA LEU A 197 28.34 -7.01 -12.68
C LEU A 197 28.89 -5.59 -12.89
N GLN A 198 28.78 -5.02 -14.09
CA GLN A 198 29.55 -3.82 -14.52
C GLN A 198 28.69 -2.69 -15.10
N SER A 199 27.36 -2.80 -15.21
CA SER A 199 26.56 -1.70 -15.78
C SER A 199 26.45 -0.52 -14.83
N GLU A 200 26.78 0.68 -15.32
CA GLU A 200 26.53 1.95 -14.63
C GLU A 200 25.04 2.18 -14.37
N SER A 201 24.16 1.60 -15.19
CA SER A 201 22.71 1.66 -15.00
C SER A 201 22.25 0.60 -13.99
N GLN A 202 22.03 1.04 -12.75
CA GLN A 202 21.41 0.28 -11.67
C GLN A 202 20.09 -0.39 -12.10
N LYS A 203 19.34 0.22 -13.02
CA LYS A 203 18.09 -0.34 -13.59
C LYS A 203 18.35 -1.53 -14.50
N LYS A 204 19.33 -1.44 -15.41
CA LYS A 204 19.74 -2.58 -16.27
C LYS A 204 20.25 -3.75 -15.41
N SER A 205 21.11 -3.51 -14.42
CA SER A 205 21.60 -4.57 -13.52
C SER A 205 20.46 -5.21 -12.70
N LYS A 206 19.50 -4.42 -12.18
CA LYS A 206 18.28 -4.91 -11.50
C LYS A 206 17.48 -5.88 -12.38
N TYR A 207 17.24 -5.53 -13.65
CA TYR A 207 16.49 -6.38 -14.58
C TYR A 207 17.28 -7.61 -15.06
N ALA A 208 18.56 -7.43 -15.39
CA ALA A 208 19.45 -8.53 -15.81
C ALA A 208 19.62 -9.58 -14.70
N SER A 209 19.67 -9.15 -13.43
CA SER A 209 19.72 -10.04 -12.26
C SER A 209 18.47 -10.92 -12.17
N VAL A 210 17.28 -10.35 -12.39
CA VAL A 210 16.00 -11.09 -12.38
C VAL A 210 15.93 -12.09 -13.53
N ILE A 211 16.45 -11.74 -14.72
CA ILE A 211 16.57 -12.68 -15.84
C ILE A 211 17.47 -13.84 -15.45
N ALA A 212 18.73 -13.56 -15.06
CA ALA A 212 19.71 -14.60 -14.72
C ALA A 212 19.19 -15.58 -13.65
N ALA A 213 18.52 -15.07 -12.62
CA ALA A 213 17.97 -15.88 -11.53
C ALA A 213 16.71 -16.71 -11.88
N ASN A 214 16.03 -16.41 -13.00
CA ASN A 214 14.83 -17.13 -13.46
C ASN A 214 15.07 -17.86 -14.80
N LEU A 215 16.33 -18.02 -15.23
CA LEU A 215 16.69 -18.98 -16.27
C LEU A 215 16.60 -20.42 -15.73
N GLN A 216 16.26 -21.34 -16.63
CA GLN A 216 16.26 -22.79 -16.40
C GLN A 216 17.69 -23.37 -16.37
N GLU A 217 18.63 -22.73 -17.07
CA GLU A 217 20.07 -23.05 -17.00
C GLU A 217 20.71 -22.25 -15.86
N GLU A 218 21.13 -22.93 -14.79
CA GLU A 218 21.67 -22.25 -13.59
C GLU A 218 23.11 -21.74 -13.76
N ASP A 219 23.88 -22.26 -14.72
CA ASP A 219 25.32 -21.98 -14.90
C ASP A 219 25.62 -20.47 -14.97
N THR A 220 24.82 -19.72 -15.73
CA THR A 220 24.94 -18.25 -15.85
C THR A 220 24.65 -17.54 -14.51
N CYS A 221 23.76 -18.09 -13.68
CA CYS A 221 23.44 -17.54 -12.36
C CYS A 221 24.52 -17.89 -11.32
N LEU A 222 25.05 -19.12 -11.37
CA LEU A 222 26.14 -19.59 -10.53
C LEU A 222 27.43 -18.80 -10.79
N GLU A 223 27.81 -18.61 -12.05
CA GLU A 223 28.99 -17.83 -12.44
C GLU A 223 28.93 -16.39 -11.90
N ILE A 224 27.76 -15.73 -11.98
CA ILE A 224 27.58 -14.39 -11.42
C ILE A 224 27.68 -14.44 -9.88
N PHE A 225 27.04 -15.42 -9.23
CA PHE A 225 27.07 -15.53 -7.77
C PHE A 225 28.48 -15.75 -7.21
N GLU A 226 29.26 -16.66 -7.80
CA GLU A 226 30.65 -16.90 -7.40
C GLU A 226 31.52 -15.65 -7.59
N ARG A 227 31.40 -14.96 -8.74
CA ARG A 227 32.08 -13.68 -8.99
C ARG A 227 31.69 -12.61 -7.97
N VAL A 228 30.41 -12.48 -7.61
CA VAL A 228 29.93 -11.53 -6.60
C VAL A 228 30.49 -11.84 -5.21
N ILE A 229 30.42 -13.10 -4.76
CA ILE A 229 30.91 -13.51 -3.44
C ILE A 229 32.43 -13.33 -3.31
N ALA A 230 33.18 -13.47 -4.40
CA ALA A 230 34.63 -13.23 -4.42
C ALA A 230 35.01 -11.75 -4.21
N VAL A 231 34.23 -10.79 -4.74
CA VAL A 231 34.60 -9.36 -4.73
C VAL A 231 33.86 -8.51 -3.70
N ILE A 232 32.71 -8.94 -3.18
CA ILE A 232 31.81 -8.08 -2.38
C ILE A 232 32.47 -7.43 -1.14
N LYS A 233 33.47 -8.08 -0.54
CA LYS A 233 34.23 -7.55 0.62
C LYS A 233 35.32 -6.55 0.26
N THR A 234 35.80 -6.56 -0.98
CA THR A 234 36.91 -5.73 -1.48
C THR A 234 36.45 -4.67 -2.48
N GLU A 235 35.18 -4.70 -2.89
CA GLU A 235 34.58 -3.71 -3.78
C GLU A 235 34.62 -2.30 -3.18
N THR A 236 35.31 -1.40 -3.87
CA THR A 236 35.43 0.02 -3.50
C THR A 236 34.46 0.91 -4.27
N ASN A 237 33.95 0.47 -5.42
CA ASN A 237 33.01 1.25 -6.21
C ASN A 237 31.56 1.01 -5.72
N PHE A 238 30.98 2.02 -5.07
CA PHE A 238 29.65 1.93 -4.47
C PHE A 238 28.51 1.67 -5.49
N ASN A 239 28.69 2.00 -6.78
CA ASN A 239 27.72 1.61 -7.81
C ASN A 239 27.80 0.11 -8.15
N LEU A 240 29.02 -0.45 -8.25
CA LEU A 240 29.20 -1.88 -8.48
C LEU A 240 28.76 -2.70 -7.25
N LEU A 241 29.05 -2.22 -6.03
CA LEU A 241 28.54 -2.82 -4.81
C LEU A 241 27.00 -2.78 -4.75
N LEU A 242 26.37 -1.70 -5.23
CA LEU A 242 24.91 -1.62 -5.29
C LEU A 242 24.32 -2.61 -6.32
N ASN A 243 24.99 -2.83 -7.46
CA ASN A 243 24.63 -3.88 -8.40
C ASN A 243 24.75 -5.28 -7.75
N GLN A 244 25.86 -5.55 -7.06
CA GLN A 244 26.11 -6.81 -6.33
C GLN A 244 25.03 -7.07 -5.26
N LEU A 245 24.67 -6.07 -4.45
CA LEU A 245 23.57 -6.17 -3.47
C LEU A 245 22.21 -6.34 -4.15
N ASN A 246 21.97 -5.71 -5.30
CA ASN A 246 20.73 -5.91 -6.06
C ASN A 246 20.62 -7.34 -6.62
N PHE A 247 21.73 -7.93 -7.09
CA PHE A 247 21.79 -9.33 -7.49
C PHE A 247 21.55 -10.27 -6.29
N LEU A 248 22.27 -10.09 -5.17
CA LEU A 248 22.06 -10.91 -3.96
C LEU A 248 20.63 -10.85 -3.42
N LYS A 249 19.96 -9.69 -3.50
CA LYS A 249 18.54 -9.52 -3.15
C LYS A 249 17.60 -10.36 -4.04
N VAL A 250 17.96 -10.55 -5.31
CA VAL A 250 17.23 -11.44 -6.23
C VAL A 250 17.50 -12.91 -5.86
N ILE A 251 18.77 -13.30 -5.70
CA ILE A 251 19.14 -14.70 -5.37
C ILE A 251 18.54 -15.14 -4.03
N ALA A 252 18.52 -14.27 -3.01
CA ALA A 252 17.88 -14.52 -1.71
C ALA A 252 16.41 -14.98 -1.80
N PHE A 253 15.68 -14.51 -2.82
CA PHE A 253 14.24 -14.77 -3.00
C PHE A 253 13.92 -15.84 -4.06
N PHE A 254 14.67 -15.86 -5.18
CA PHE A 254 14.40 -16.78 -6.30
C PHE A 254 15.23 -18.08 -6.24
N LYS A 255 16.41 -18.06 -5.60
CA LYS A 255 17.38 -19.17 -5.56
C LYS A 255 18.02 -19.29 -4.16
N SER A 256 17.21 -19.34 -3.10
CA SER A 256 17.68 -19.31 -1.70
C SER A 256 18.73 -20.39 -1.41
N ASN A 257 18.54 -21.62 -1.91
CA ASN A 257 19.52 -22.72 -1.79
C ASN A 257 20.93 -22.39 -2.34
N MET A 258 21.04 -21.43 -3.27
CA MET A 258 22.33 -20.90 -3.76
C MET A 258 22.88 -19.85 -2.79
N PHE A 259 22.03 -18.91 -2.34
CA PHE A 259 22.35 -17.88 -1.35
C PHE A 259 22.89 -18.47 -0.04
N ASP A 260 22.25 -19.55 0.45
CA ASP A 260 22.50 -20.10 1.77
C ASP A 260 23.86 -20.75 1.94
N LYS A 261 24.51 -21.16 0.84
CA LYS A 261 25.91 -21.60 0.82
C LYS A 261 26.87 -20.57 1.43
N ASN A 262 26.50 -19.29 1.39
CA ASN A 262 27.30 -18.17 1.88
C ASN A 262 26.50 -17.21 2.79
N SER A 263 25.32 -17.61 3.31
CA SER A 263 24.43 -16.77 4.13
C SER A 263 25.17 -16.03 5.25
N ASN A 264 25.92 -16.76 6.08
CA ASN A 264 26.72 -16.21 7.19
C ASN A 264 27.76 -15.17 6.74
N LEU A 265 28.32 -15.30 5.54
CA LEU A 265 29.24 -14.30 4.98
C LEU A 265 28.47 -13.05 4.57
N ILE A 266 27.36 -13.23 3.85
CA ILE A 266 26.52 -12.15 3.30
C ILE A 266 25.85 -11.35 4.44
N PHE A 267 25.30 -12.01 5.45
CA PHE A 267 24.66 -11.37 6.61
C PHE A 267 25.67 -10.52 7.40
N ASN A 268 26.84 -11.07 7.73
CA ASN A 268 27.88 -10.33 8.45
C ASN A 268 28.45 -9.17 7.63
N PHE A 269 28.55 -9.31 6.30
CA PHE A 269 28.91 -8.22 5.41
C PHE A 269 27.85 -7.10 5.44
N ILE A 270 26.58 -7.43 5.19
CA ILE A 270 25.51 -6.42 5.10
C ILE A 270 25.29 -5.71 6.44
N ILE A 271 25.29 -6.43 7.56
CA ILE A 271 25.08 -5.81 8.88
C ILE A 271 26.25 -4.87 9.22
N ASN A 272 27.49 -5.35 9.17
CA ASN A 272 28.64 -4.61 9.71
C ASN A 272 29.30 -3.66 8.69
N GLN A 273 29.27 -3.99 7.40
CA GLN A 273 29.97 -3.26 6.34
C GLN A 273 29.03 -2.49 5.39
N VAL A 274 27.70 -2.56 5.59
CA VAL A 274 26.72 -1.75 4.84
C VAL A 274 25.75 -1.00 5.78
N LEU A 275 25.04 -1.69 6.67
CA LEU A 275 24.02 -1.06 7.52
C LEU A 275 24.66 -0.20 8.62
N LEU A 276 25.52 -0.80 9.45
CA LEU A 276 26.22 -0.14 10.55
C LEU A 276 27.47 0.64 10.12
N LYS A 277 27.80 0.63 8.83
CA LYS A 277 28.97 1.35 8.30
C LYS A 277 28.70 2.86 8.17
N GLU A 278 29.69 3.63 8.62
CA GLU A 278 29.87 5.05 8.29
C GLU A 278 30.52 5.18 6.90
N PHE A 279 29.92 6.00 6.03
CA PHE A 279 30.39 6.25 4.67
C PHE A 279 30.62 7.76 4.50
N LYS A 280 31.84 8.17 4.11
CA LYS A 280 32.21 9.58 3.96
C LYS A 280 31.37 10.33 2.91
N ASP A 281 30.76 9.62 1.97
CA ASP A 281 29.82 10.19 1.00
C ASP A 281 28.44 10.54 1.60
N MET A 282 28.24 10.42 2.91
CA MET A 282 27.05 10.96 3.61
C MET A 282 27.21 12.45 3.96
N GLU A 283 28.37 13.06 3.68
CA GLU A 283 28.68 14.48 3.88
C GLU A 283 28.34 15.37 2.65
N VAL A 284 27.56 14.85 1.68
CA VAL A 284 27.37 15.42 0.32
C VAL A 284 27.14 16.94 0.29
N GLU A 285 28.13 17.68 -0.24
CA GLU A 285 27.95 19.08 -0.64
C GLU A 285 26.82 19.19 -1.69
N GLY A 286 25.80 20.02 -1.40
CA GLY A 286 24.68 20.26 -2.32
C GLY A 286 23.45 19.36 -2.12
N LEU A 287 23.43 18.48 -1.12
CA LEU A 287 22.17 18.02 -0.53
C LEU A 287 21.78 19.00 0.58
N ASP A 288 20.63 19.68 0.45
CA ASP A 288 20.07 20.46 1.56
C ASP A 288 19.82 19.51 2.73
N THR A 289 20.57 19.72 3.81
CA THR A 289 20.45 18.90 5.04
C THR A 289 19.13 19.12 5.78
N GLU A 290 18.38 20.15 5.38
CA GLU A 290 17.02 20.47 5.81
C GLU A 290 15.94 19.64 5.07
N LEU A 291 16.26 18.95 3.97
CA LEU A 291 15.28 18.13 3.25
C LEU A 291 15.09 16.76 3.92
N ASP A 292 13.87 16.47 4.37
CA ASP A 292 13.51 15.17 4.94
C ASP A 292 13.14 14.09 3.90
N TRP A 293 12.88 14.48 2.64
CA TRP A 293 12.48 13.56 1.58
C TRP A 293 13.03 13.94 0.19
N VAL A 294 13.58 12.94 -0.51
CA VAL A 294 13.82 12.96 -1.96
C VAL A 294 13.41 11.63 -2.59
N GLU A 295 13.31 11.57 -3.92
CA GLU A 295 13.08 10.33 -4.66
C GLU A 295 14.27 9.36 -4.54
N TYR A 296 14.04 8.05 -4.70
CA TYR A 296 15.08 7.03 -4.48
C TYR A 296 16.28 7.20 -5.42
N GLU A 297 16.01 7.67 -6.63
CA GLU A 297 16.96 7.99 -7.70
C GLU A 297 17.84 9.21 -7.39
N LYS A 298 17.44 10.04 -6.41
CA LYS A 298 18.14 11.24 -5.92
C LYS A 298 18.87 11.01 -4.58
N LEU A 299 18.63 9.90 -3.89
CA LEU A 299 19.34 9.55 -2.64
C LEU A 299 20.86 9.36 -2.86
N PRO A 300 21.71 9.65 -1.86
CA PRO A 300 23.13 9.32 -1.91
C PRO A 300 23.35 7.80 -2.09
N ILE A 301 24.46 7.41 -2.71
CA ILE A 301 24.70 6.01 -3.09
C ILE A 301 24.84 5.11 -1.85
N SER A 302 25.49 5.57 -0.77
CA SER A 302 25.49 4.91 0.54
C SER A 302 24.09 4.73 1.16
N GLY A 303 23.18 5.69 0.95
CA GLY A 303 21.76 5.54 1.31
C GLY A 303 21.09 4.39 0.56
N ARG A 304 21.29 4.32 -0.77
CA ARG A 304 20.78 3.21 -1.60
C ARG A 304 21.42 1.86 -1.25
N LEU A 305 22.69 1.85 -0.84
CA LEU A 305 23.38 0.67 -0.33
C LEU A 305 22.73 0.18 0.98
N LYS A 306 22.52 1.05 1.98
CA LYS A 306 21.83 0.71 3.24
C LYS A 306 20.42 0.15 2.97
N LEU A 307 19.62 0.83 2.14
CA LEU A 307 18.28 0.39 1.75
C LEU A 307 18.29 -0.97 1.01
N THR A 308 19.23 -1.17 0.09
CA THR A 308 19.30 -2.43 -0.69
C THR A 308 19.82 -3.58 0.16
N GLY A 309 20.79 -3.35 1.04
CA GLY A 309 21.27 -4.32 2.02
C GLY A 309 20.14 -4.81 2.92
N LEU A 310 19.33 -3.90 3.48
CA LEU A 310 18.14 -4.28 4.26
C LEU A 310 17.13 -5.08 3.42
N LYS A 311 16.90 -4.69 2.16
CA LYS A 311 16.06 -5.46 1.22
C LYS A 311 16.59 -6.88 0.97
N VAL A 312 17.90 -7.14 0.97
CA VAL A 312 18.45 -8.52 0.86
C VAL A 312 18.03 -9.37 2.06
N LEU A 313 18.28 -8.88 3.28
CA LEU A 313 18.03 -9.62 4.52
C LEU A 313 16.54 -9.96 4.67
N VAL A 314 15.68 -8.98 4.43
CA VAL A 314 14.22 -9.17 4.43
C VAL A 314 13.79 -10.15 3.34
N LYS A 315 14.39 -10.10 2.13
CA LYS A 315 14.02 -11.03 1.05
C LYS A 315 14.39 -12.48 1.33
N ARG A 316 15.45 -12.76 2.09
CA ARG A 316 15.75 -14.14 2.53
C ARG A 316 14.77 -14.63 3.61
N LEU A 317 14.40 -13.76 4.56
CA LEU A 317 13.41 -14.07 5.60
C LEU A 317 12.01 -14.31 5.02
N LEU A 318 11.55 -13.47 4.10
CA LEU A 318 10.27 -13.69 3.38
C LEU A 318 10.22 -15.01 2.61
N LYS A 319 11.37 -15.61 2.31
CA LYS A 319 11.46 -16.90 1.62
C LYS A 319 11.65 -18.09 2.58
N SER A 320 11.88 -17.85 3.87
CA SER A 320 12.19 -18.89 4.88
C SER A 320 10.98 -19.48 5.60
N GLU A 321 9.79 -19.41 4.99
CA GLU A 321 8.52 -19.78 5.64
C GLU A 321 8.44 -21.27 6.06
N ASN A 322 9.11 -22.15 5.32
CA ASN A 322 9.19 -23.59 5.62
C ASN A 322 10.58 -24.03 6.11
N ASP A 323 11.48 -23.08 6.42
CA ASP A 323 12.84 -23.39 6.83
C ASP A 323 12.94 -23.47 8.36
N GLU A 324 13.33 -24.62 8.90
CA GLU A 324 13.59 -24.83 10.35
C GLU A 324 15.02 -24.40 10.78
N ASP A 325 15.71 -23.60 9.96
CA ASP A 325 17.09 -23.14 10.22
C ASP A 325 17.14 -22.10 11.36
N GLU A 326 17.78 -22.50 12.47
CA GLU A 326 18.01 -21.67 13.66
C GLU A 326 18.77 -20.36 13.34
N SER A 327 19.64 -20.36 12.32
CA SER A 327 20.38 -19.16 11.90
C SER A 327 19.46 -18.10 11.29
N LEU A 328 18.39 -18.52 10.60
CA LEU A 328 17.38 -17.62 10.04
C LEU A 328 16.45 -17.08 11.13
N GLU A 329 16.16 -17.86 12.17
CA GLU A 329 15.44 -17.38 13.36
C GLU A 329 16.26 -16.31 14.11
N ARG A 330 17.53 -16.60 14.39
CA ARG A 330 18.48 -15.64 15.00
C ARG A 330 18.62 -14.36 14.14
N LEU A 331 18.63 -14.47 12.81
CA LEU A 331 18.57 -13.33 11.90
C LEU A 331 17.26 -12.54 12.06
N SER A 332 16.11 -13.22 12.08
CA SER A 332 14.79 -12.56 12.19
C SER A 332 14.68 -11.73 13.47
N ILE A 333 15.10 -12.28 14.62
CA ILE A 333 15.15 -11.57 15.90
C ILE A 333 16.08 -10.34 15.82
N SER A 334 17.19 -10.45 15.09
CA SER A 334 18.15 -9.35 14.88
C SER A 334 17.57 -8.26 13.97
N ILE A 335 16.81 -8.62 12.95
CA ILE A 335 16.11 -7.69 12.05
C ILE A 335 14.94 -7.00 12.75
N LEU A 336 14.17 -7.69 13.58
CA LEU A 336 13.11 -7.08 14.38
C LEU A 336 13.67 -6.07 15.39
N LYS A 337 14.78 -6.38 16.06
CA LYS A 337 15.53 -5.43 16.90
C LYS A 337 16.03 -4.22 16.10
N LEU A 338 16.49 -4.41 14.85
CA LEU A 338 16.88 -3.32 13.97
C LEU A 338 15.68 -2.44 13.57
N PHE A 339 14.54 -3.02 13.21
CA PHE A 339 13.32 -2.27 12.92
C PHE A 339 12.87 -1.46 14.14
N LYS A 340 12.85 -2.07 15.34
CA LYS A 340 12.54 -1.37 16.58
C LYS A 340 13.49 -0.19 16.84
N LYS A 341 14.80 -0.37 16.62
CA LYS A 341 15.78 0.74 16.68
C LYS A 341 15.46 1.85 15.67
N ILE A 342 15.14 1.47 14.42
CA ILE A 342 14.80 2.40 13.34
C ILE A 342 13.54 3.22 13.68
N PHE A 343 12.52 2.61 14.29
CA PHE A 343 11.31 3.32 14.69
C PHE A 343 11.55 4.24 15.89
N LEU A 344 12.22 3.76 16.94
CA LEU A 344 12.48 4.54 18.16
C LEU A 344 13.51 5.67 17.99
N ASN A 345 14.45 5.54 17.05
CA ASN A 345 15.50 6.53 16.80
C ASN A 345 15.25 7.34 15.50
N GLU A 346 14.00 7.52 15.08
CA GLU A 346 13.61 8.33 13.92
C GLU A 346 14.30 7.96 12.59
N GLY A 347 14.76 6.71 12.46
CA GLY A 347 15.47 6.18 11.30
C GLY A 347 16.98 6.04 11.46
N GLU A 348 17.56 6.44 12.59
CA GLU A 348 19.00 6.33 12.83
C GLU A 348 19.46 4.90 13.15
N ILE A 349 20.28 4.34 12.27
CA ILE A 349 20.83 2.99 12.34
C ILE A 349 22.21 2.96 13.00
N LEU A 350 22.99 4.04 12.91
CA LEU A 350 24.34 4.09 13.46
C LEU A 350 24.31 4.09 15.00
N ASN A 351 25.37 3.58 15.62
CA ASN A 351 25.52 3.61 17.07
C ASN A 351 26.19 4.92 17.46
N ILE A 352 25.44 6.02 17.47
CA ILE A 352 25.91 7.30 18.02
C ILE A 352 26.37 7.02 19.45
N SER A 353 27.69 7.02 19.66
CA SER A 353 28.23 6.84 20.99
C SER A 353 27.86 8.07 21.82
N LYS A 354 27.06 7.87 22.87
CA LYS A 354 26.70 8.94 23.81
C LYS A 354 27.92 9.30 24.67
N LYS A 355 28.91 9.96 24.07
CA LYS A 355 29.99 10.67 24.78
C LYS A 355 29.34 11.79 25.61
N ASN A 356 29.04 11.47 26.86
CA ASN A 356 28.78 12.36 28.00
C ASN A 356 27.94 13.62 27.72
N TYR A 357 26.62 13.47 27.77
CA TYR A 357 25.79 14.39 28.56
C TYR A 357 25.13 13.59 29.68
N SER A 358 25.85 13.46 30.80
CA SER A 358 25.20 13.14 32.07
C SER A 358 24.46 14.40 32.52
N THR A 359 23.21 14.26 32.95
CA THR A 359 22.52 15.31 33.69
C THR A 359 23.27 15.58 34.98
N ASN A 360 23.83 16.79 35.11
CA ASN A 360 23.92 17.63 36.31
C ASN A 360 24.67 18.91 35.94
N ASP A 361 24.58 19.92 36.81
CA ASP A 361 25.20 21.25 36.72
C ASP A 361 24.51 22.21 35.72
N GLU A 362 23.40 22.80 36.20
CA GLU A 362 23.04 24.16 35.83
C GLU A 362 24.15 25.15 36.27
N GLU A 363 24.14 26.37 35.71
CA GLU A 363 25.13 27.43 35.96
C GLU A 363 26.57 27.21 35.45
N LYS A 364 26.79 27.56 34.16
CA LYS A 364 27.76 28.63 33.85
C LYS A 364 27.48 29.33 32.51
N LYS A 365 27.95 30.56 32.43
CA LYS A 365 27.82 31.48 31.29
C LYS A 365 29.18 31.67 30.61
N PHE A 366 29.14 31.89 29.30
CA PHE A 366 30.14 32.58 28.47
C PHE A 366 31.62 32.37 28.80
N GLU A 367 32.31 31.65 27.92
CA GLU A 367 33.55 32.14 27.31
C GLU A 367 33.57 31.67 25.84
N GLU A 368 34.26 32.42 24.98
CA GLU A 368 34.37 32.17 23.53
C GLU A 368 35.67 31.38 23.24
N ASP A 369 35.96 31.11 21.96
CA ASP A 369 37.20 30.54 21.45
C ASP A 369 37.61 29.11 21.92
N ASP A 370 37.08 28.09 21.23
CA ASP A 370 37.94 27.04 20.65
C ASP A 370 37.19 26.31 19.50
N GLU A 371 37.58 26.58 18.25
CA GLU A 371 36.82 26.16 17.04
C GLU A 371 37.43 24.93 16.32
N ASN A 372 38.27 24.14 16.99
CA ASN A 372 38.88 22.93 16.41
C ASN A 372 38.48 21.64 17.16
N ASP A 373 38.60 20.50 16.47
CA ASP A 373 38.47 19.13 16.99
C ASP A 373 37.16 18.71 17.69
N LYS A 374 36.02 19.31 17.31
CA LYS A 374 34.72 18.63 17.43
C LYS A 374 34.60 17.53 16.37
N GLU A 375 35.09 16.33 16.71
CA GLU A 375 34.91 15.07 15.98
C GLU A 375 33.39 14.81 15.75
N LYS A 376 32.88 15.30 14.63
CA LYS A 376 31.45 15.40 14.33
C LYS A 376 30.91 14.02 13.92
N SER A 377 30.51 13.22 14.92
CA SER A 377 30.02 11.85 14.75
C SER A 377 29.03 11.76 13.57
N LEU A 378 29.41 10.99 12.56
CA LEU A 378 28.70 10.95 11.29
C LEU A 378 27.34 10.28 11.48
N THR A 379 26.26 11.04 11.33
CA THR A 379 24.89 10.54 11.40
C THR A 379 24.39 10.10 10.01
N THR A 380 23.34 9.29 9.98
CA THR A 380 22.65 8.94 8.73
C THR A 380 21.92 10.20 8.22
N PRO A 381 22.02 10.61 6.94
CA PRO A 381 21.30 11.79 6.44
C PRO A 381 19.77 11.66 6.57
N ASN A 382 19.07 12.77 6.84
CA ASN A 382 17.61 12.74 7.11
C ASN A 382 16.79 12.08 5.99
N VAL A 383 17.07 12.41 4.71
CA VAL A 383 16.45 11.71 3.56
C VAL A 383 16.62 10.18 3.62
N VAL A 384 17.77 9.69 4.10
CA VAL A 384 18.05 8.25 4.24
C VAL A 384 17.32 7.69 5.46
N LYS A 385 17.29 8.38 6.61
CA LYS A 385 16.50 7.99 7.79
C LYS A 385 15.03 7.80 7.42
N THR A 386 14.43 8.75 6.72
CA THR A 386 13.01 8.72 6.29
C THR A 386 12.73 7.52 5.37
N HIS A 387 13.60 7.26 4.39
CA HIS A 387 13.47 6.05 3.55
C HIS A 387 13.68 4.75 4.35
N LEU A 388 14.50 4.75 5.40
CA LEU A 388 14.68 3.59 6.28
C LEU A 388 13.47 3.33 7.17
N ARG A 389 12.79 4.37 7.71
CA ARG A 389 11.51 4.22 8.43
C ARG A 389 10.43 3.64 7.52
N MET A 390 10.29 4.19 6.31
CA MET A 390 9.36 3.70 5.28
C MET A 390 9.66 2.26 4.85
N LEU A 391 10.93 1.93 4.58
CA LEU A 391 11.32 0.58 4.18
C LEU A 391 11.07 -0.41 5.31
N SER A 392 11.45 -0.08 6.55
CA SER A 392 11.36 -0.99 7.69
C SER A 392 9.91 -1.29 8.07
N SER A 393 9.02 -0.29 8.06
CA SER A 393 7.60 -0.49 8.34
C SER A 393 6.90 -1.33 7.26
N VAL A 394 7.17 -1.07 5.97
CA VAL A 394 6.69 -1.91 4.86
C VAL A 394 7.29 -3.33 4.90
N SER A 395 8.55 -3.47 5.29
CA SER A 395 9.21 -4.77 5.46
C SER A 395 8.63 -5.58 6.63
N PHE A 396 8.37 -4.95 7.77
CA PHE A 396 7.70 -5.57 8.91
C PHE A 396 6.32 -6.11 8.48
N LEU A 397 5.51 -5.31 7.80
CA LEU A 397 4.21 -5.72 7.27
C LEU A 397 4.25 -6.90 6.29
N ASN A 398 5.37 -7.16 5.63
CA ASN A 398 5.53 -8.35 4.79
C ASN A 398 5.99 -9.56 5.61
N LEU A 399 6.80 -9.40 6.66
CA LEU A 399 7.10 -10.51 7.56
C LEU A 399 5.83 -11.01 8.28
N CYS A 400 4.83 -10.14 8.48
CA CYS A 400 3.51 -10.52 9.00
C CYS A 400 2.71 -11.48 8.11
N ASP A 401 3.07 -11.69 6.83
CA ASP A 401 2.35 -12.68 5.99
C ASP A 401 2.57 -14.11 6.50
N SER A 402 3.69 -14.36 7.18
CA SER A 402 4.04 -15.67 7.73
C SER A 402 3.74 -15.77 9.22
N GLU A 403 3.08 -16.85 9.63
CA GLU A 403 2.75 -17.11 11.04
C GLU A 403 4.01 -17.26 11.90
N LYS A 404 5.10 -17.84 11.36
CA LYS A 404 6.38 -18.05 12.05
C LYS A 404 7.01 -16.75 12.57
N PHE A 405 6.89 -15.64 11.84
CA PHE A 405 7.36 -14.34 12.33
C PHE A 405 6.30 -13.63 13.17
N THR A 406 5.02 -13.83 12.85
CA THR A 406 3.89 -13.20 13.55
C THR A 406 3.81 -13.59 15.03
N THR A 407 4.25 -14.79 15.40
CA THR A 407 4.36 -15.23 16.80
C THR A 407 5.53 -14.59 17.57
N LEU A 408 6.51 -13.98 16.89
CA LEU A 408 7.66 -13.30 17.51
C LEU A 408 7.36 -11.84 17.88
N PHE A 409 6.30 -11.24 17.36
CA PHE A 409 6.01 -9.81 17.57
C PHE A 409 5.38 -9.56 18.94
N THR A 410 5.97 -8.65 19.72
CA THR A 410 5.39 -8.20 20.99
C THR A 410 4.32 -7.12 20.76
N PHE A 411 3.54 -6.81 21.80
CA PHE A 411 2.66 -5.63 21.81
C PHE A 411 3.44 -4.34 21.52
N GLU A 412 4.66 -4.22 22.07
CA GLU A 412 5.53 -3.06 21.89
C GLU A 412 6.02 -2.92 20.44
N ASP A 413 6.35 -4.02 19.76
CA ASP A 413 6.75 -3.99 18.34
C ASP A 413 5.59 -3.56 17.44
N PHE A 414 4.38 -4.07 17.70
CA PHE A 414 3.17 -3.63 17.01
C PHE A 414 2.85 -2.15 17.29
N PHE A 415 3.01 -1.69 18.52
CA PHE A 415 2.73 -0.31 18.90
C PHE A 415 3.69 0.68 18.23
N ASN A 416 5.00 0.40 18.27
CA ASN A 416 6.01 1.19 17.55
C ASN A 416 5.75 1.21 16.03
N LEU A 417 5.34 0.09 15.44
CA LEU A 417 4.91 0.03 14.04
C LEU A 417 3.65 0.88 13.78
N ALA A 418 2.68 0.87 14.70
CA ALA A 418 1.43 1.61 14.55
C ALA A 418 1.64 3.13 14.54
N LEU A 419 2.60 3.66 15.33
CA LEU A 419 2.95 5.08 15.35
C LEU A 419 3.55 5.59 14.01
N ILE A 420 4.04 4.71 13.13
CA ILE A 420 4.45 5.09 11.76
C ILE A 420 3.26 5.59 10.91
N SER A 421 2.01 5.34 11.33
CA SER A 421 0.83 5.99 10.75
C SER A 421 0.74 7.50 10.99
N GLN A 422 1.61 8.04 11.85
CA GLN A 422 1.70 9.45 12.25
C GLN A 422 3.09 10.05 11.97
N ASP A 423 3.96 9.35 11.24
CA ASP A 423 5.29 9.85 10.81
C ASP A 423 5.17 11.27 10.23
N PRO A 424 6.06 12.23 10.58
CA PRO A 424 5.95 13.60 10.06
C PRO A 424 5.90 13.66 8.53
N ILE A 425 6.55 12.72 7.84
CA ILE A 425 6.70 12.75 6.39
C ILE A 425 5.56 12.00 5.70
N PHE A 426 4.78 12.73 4.88
CA PHE A 426 3.61 12.23 4.17
C PHE A 426 3.89 10.96 3.34
N GLN A 427 5.02 10.90 2.65
CA GLN A 427 5.38 9.76 1.79
C GLN A 427 5.60 8.47 2.60
N VAL A 428 6.02 8.58 3.86
CA VAL A 428 6.10 7.45 4.79
C VAL A 428 4.69 7.00 5.18
N ARG A 429 3.85 7.92 5.68
CA ARG A 429 2.46 7.64 6.07
C ARG A 429 1.67 7.03 4.91
N GLN A 430 1.69 7.64 3.73
CA GLN A 430 1.01 7.16 2.54
C GLN A 430 1.40 5.72 2.21
N LYS A 431 2.69 5.44 1.99
CA LYS A 431 3.14 4.12 1.53
C LYS A 431 2.91 3.04 2.59
N PHE A 432 3.06 3.38 3.87
CA PHE A 432 2.75 2.49 4.98
C PHE A 432 1.23 2.18 5.05
N LEU A 433 0.38 3.19 5.01
CA LEU A 433 -1.08 3.03 5.15
C LEU A 433 -1.73 2.38 3.93
N GLU A 434 -1.24 2.65 2.71
CA GLU A 434 -1.58 1.90 1.50
C GLU A 434 -1.21 0.42 1.62
N LYS A 435 -0.05 0.10 2.22
CA LYS A 435 0.36 -1.28 2.48
C LYS A 435 -0.51 -1.96 3.55
N VAL A 436 -0.81 -1.29 4.67
CA VAL A 436 -1.74 -1.78 5.70
C VAL A 436 -3.11 -2.09 5.10
N MET A 437 -3.68 -1.14 4.34
CA MET A 437 -4.96 -1.35 3.64
C MET A 437 -4.93 -2.53 2.67
N THR A 438 -3.80 -2.74 1.98
CA THR A 438 -3.62 -3.86 1.04
C THR A 438 -3.50 -5.21 1.75
N LYS A 439 -2.72 -5.30 2.84
CA LYS A 439 -2.59 -6.52 3.66
C LYS A 439 -3.92 -6.91 4.32
N ILE A 440 -4.65 -5.94 4.87
CA ILE A 440 -6.00 -6.15 5.43
C ILE A 440 -7.01 -6.59 4.35
N GLN A 441 -6.86 -6.15 3.09
CA GLN A 441 -7.68 -6.67 1.98
C GLN A 441 -7.33 -8.11 1.59
N LYS A 442 -6.04 -8.50 1.65
CA LYS A 442 -5.59 -9.89 1.42
C LYS A 442 -5.90 -10.83 2.61
N ASN A 443 -6.26 -10.29 3.78
CA ASN A 443 -6.29 -10.99 5.08
C ASN A 443 -4.93 -11.60 5.50
N SER A 444 -3.80 -11.08 4.99
CA SER A 444 -2.45 -11.60 5.29
C SER A 444 -1.76 -10.88 6.46
N VAL A 445 -2.55 -10.30 7.37
CA VAL A 445 -2.10 -9.73 8.65
C VAL A 445 -3.14 -10.03 9.74
N PRO A 446 -2.73 -10.13 11.02
CA PRO A 446 -3.67 -10.26 12.13
C PRO A 446 -4.76 -9.18 12.13
N LYS A 447 -5.98 -9.57 12.51
CA LYS A 447 -7.17 -8.70 12.46
C LYS A 447 -7.01 -7.37 13.20
N TYR A 448 -6.16 -7.28 14.22
CA TYR A 448 -5.90 -6.05 14.99
C TYR A 448 -5.05 -5.01 14.24
N PHE A 449 -4.47 -5.31 13.07
CA PHE A 449 -3.76 -4.29 12.27
C PHE A 449 -4.67 -3.17 11.75
N ILE A 450 -6.00 -3.38 11.77
CA ILE A 450 -6.98 -2.33 11.49
C ILE A 450 -6.94 -1.15 12.48
N LEU A 451 -6.38 -1.35 13.68
CA LEU A 451 -6.19 -0.30 14.68
C LEU A 451 -5.25 0.82 14.18
N ILE A 452 -4.28 0.49 13.34
CA ILE A 452 -3.36 1.45 12.71
C ILE A 452 -4.15 2.48 11.89
N LEU A 453 -5.19 2.04 11.18
CA LEU A 453 -6.06 2.91 10.39
C LEU A 453 -6.96 3.81 11.25
N MET A 454 -7.15 3.49 12.53
CA MET A 454 -7.94 4.28 13.48
C MET A 454 -7.12 5.42 14.11
N LEU A 455 -5.78 5.29 14.17
CA LEU A 455 -4.86 6.35 14.60
C LEU A 455 -4.75 7.52 13.59
N CYS A 456 -5.25 7.37 12.37
CA CYS A 456 -5.19 8.40 11.32
C CYS A 456 -6.17 9.57 11.52
N ALA A 457 -6.77 9.74 12.71
CA ALA A 457 -7.71 10.81 13.01
C ALA A 457 -7.10 12.21 12.89
N HIS A 458 -5.78 12.33 13.05
CA HIS A 458 -5.01 13.58 12.93
C HIS A 458 -4.29 13.73 11.59
N GLU A 459 -4.43 12.80 10.65
CA GLU A 459 -3.83 12.90 9.30
C GLU A 459 -4.16 14.27 8.68
N PRO A 460 -3.13 15.08 8.31
CA PRO A 460 -3.35 16.36 7.64
C PRO A 460 -3.81 16.18 6.19
N GLU A 461 -3.33 15.16 5.48
CA GLU A 461 -3.69 14.97 4.07
C GLU A 461 -5.10 14.40 3.91
N LYS A 462 -6.01 15.30 3.52
CA LYS A 462 -7.44 15.02 3.46
C LYS A 462 -7.78 13.83 2.56
N GLU A 463 -7.10 13.69 1.42
CA GLU A 463 -7.38 12.59 0.48
C GLU A 463 -7.07 11.22 1.09
N LEU A 464 -5.90 11.09 1.73
CA LEU A 464 -5.49 9.88 2.45
C LEU A 464 -6.45 9.58 3.63
N LYS A 465 -6.85 10.62 4.36
CA LYS A 465 -7.81 10.52 5.47
C LYS A 465 -9.21 10.07 5.02
N ASP A 466 -9.74 10.65 3.95
CA ASP A 466 -11.05 10.27 3.39
C ASP A 466 -11.01 8.87 2.76
N GLN A 467 -9.87 8.46 2.17
CA GLN A 467 -9.63 7.09 1.71
C GLN A 467 -9.66 6.09 2.88
N ILE A 468 -8.96 6.37 3.98
CA ILE A 468 -8.92 5.52 5.18
C ILE A 468 -10.30 5.43 5.84
N LYS A 469 -10.99 6.57 5.98
CA LYS A 469 -12.37 6.64 6.51
C LYS A 469 -13.33 5.79 5.66
N SER A 470 -13.21 5.87 4.34
CA SER A 470 -13.98 5.06 3.39
C SER A 470 -13.64 3.57 3.45
N PHE A 471 -12.37 3.22 3.70
CA PHE A 471 -11.92 1.85 3.92
C PHE A 471 -12.54 1.23 5.18
N LEU A 472 -12.48 1.94 6.31
CA LEU A 472 -13.07 1.50 7.59
C LEU A 472 -14.59 1.33 7.47
N ALA A 473 -15.28 2.32 6.89
CA ALA A 473 -16.73 2.27 6.64
C ALA A 473 -17.13 1.08 5.75
N ARG A 474 -16.34 0.77 4.72
CA ARG A 474 -16.54 -0.40 3.87
C ARG A 474 -16.29 -1.70 4.63
N LYS A 475 -15.21 -1.79 5.43
CA LYS A 475 -14.85 -3.03 6.12
C LYS A 475 -15.87 -3.47 7.19
N SER A 476 -16.47 -2.53 7.93
CA SER A 476 -17.58 -2.88 8.85
C SER A 476 -18.79 -3.41 8.07
N LYS A 477 -19.14 -2.77 6.94
CA LYS A 477 -20.24 -3.22 6.07
C LYS A 477 -19.98 -4.56 5.36
N GLU A 478 -18.75 -4.86 4.94
CA GLU A 478 -18.38 -6.19 4.43
C GLU A 478 -18.71 -7.29 5.47
N SER A 479 -18.45 -7.01 6.75
CA SER A 479 -18.80 -7.88 7.89
C SER A 479 -20.29 -7.91 8.30
N LEU A 480 -21.20 -7.28 7.54
CA LEU A 480 -22.65 -7.39 7.74
C LEU A 480 -23.36 -8.20 6.64
N ASN A 481 -22.63 -8.65 5.61
CA ASN A 481 -23.21 -9.31 4.42
C ASN A 481 -22.92 -10.83 4.32
N TYR A 482 -22.28 -11.44 5.33
CA TYR A 482 -22.14 -12.89 5.45
C TYR A 482 -23.23 -13.46 6.38
N ASP A 483 -23.45 -14.77 6.35
CA ASP A 483 -24.44 -15.45 7.19
C ASP A 483 -24.24 -15.15 8.69
N GLU A 484 -25.37 -15.02 9.41
CA GLU A 484 -25.45 -14.62 10.83
C GLU A 484 -24.56 -15.45 11.77
N LYS A 485 -24.28 -16.71 11.41
CA LYS A 485 -23.42 -17.63 12.18
C LYS A 485 -21.92 -17.37 12.04
N THR A 486 -21.51 -16.62 11.01
CA THR A 486 -20.11 -16.43 10.62
C THR A 486 -19.71 -14.96 10.52
N SER A 487 -20.68 -14.05 10.34
CA SER A 487 -20.44 -12.62 10.16
C SER A 487 -20.01 -11.93 11.45
N GLN A 488 -18.69 -11.85 11.66
CA GLN A 488 -18.09 -11.06 12.74
C GLN A 488 -17.77 -9.65 12.21
N ASP A 489 -18.37 -8.59 12.78
CA ASP A 489 -17.83 -7.23 12.63
C ASP A 489 -16.50 -7.11 13.38
N ILE A 490 -15.42 -7.32 12.61
CA ILE A 490 -14.04 -7.23 13.07
C ILE A 490 -13.71 -5.80 13.49
N VAL A 491 -14.28 -4.80 12.81
CA VAL A 491 -13.99 -3.38 13.04
C VAL A 491 -14.58 -2.93 14.39
N CYS A 492 -15.84 -3.27 14.65
CA CYS A 492 -16.45 -3.03 15.96
C CYS A 492 -15.77 -3.87 17.07
N LYS A 493 -15.47 -5.15 16.82
CA LYS A 493 -14.85 -6.04 17.82
C LYS A 493 -13.40 -5.68 18.15
N THR A 494 -12.69 -4.91 17.31
CA THR A 494 -11.36 -4.37 17.62
C THR A 494 -11.40 -3.05 18.40
N PHE A 495 -12.52 -2.33 18.42
CA PHE A 495 -12.63 -1.01 19.07
C PHE A 495 -12.25 -0.99 20.58
N PRO A 496 -12.54 -2.01 21.41
CA PRO A 496 -11.97 -2.11 22.76
C PRO A 496 -10.44 -2.03 22.81
N ARG A 497 -9.75 -2.71 21.88
CA ARG A 497 -8.29 -2.71 21.76
C ARG A 497 -7.76 -1.41 21.17
N PHE A 498 -8.60 -0.60 20.52
CA PHE A 498 -8.25 0.77 20.15
C PHE A 498 -8.16 1.68 21.36
N LEU A 499 -9.11 1.61 22.31
CA LEU A 499 -9.02 2.38 23.55
C LEU A 499 -7.80 1.99 24.39
N HIS A 500 -7.46 0.69 24.41
CA HIS A 500 -6.22 0.20 25.00
C HIS A 500 -4.97 0.82 24.32
N LEU A 501 -4.90 0.77 22.98
CA LEU A 501 -3.80 1.35 22.22
C LEU A 501 -3.65 2.87 22.47
N LEU A 502 -4.77 3.59 22.60
CA LEU A 502 -4.78 5.02 22.92
C LEU A 502 -4.27 5.32 24.34
N SER A 503 -4.57 4.48 25.34
CA SER A 503 -4.02 4.66 26.70
C SER A 503 -2.51 4.38 26.83
N HIS A 504 -1.87 3.86 25.78
CA HIS A 504 -0.40 3.70 25.69
C HIS A 504 0.27 4.73 24.76
N HIS A 505 -0.49 5.62 24.12
CA HIS A 505 0.03 6.61 23.17
C HIS A 505 1.02 7.58 23.86
N PRO A 506 2.15 7.98 23.24
CA PRO A 506 3.12 8.89 23.88
C PRO A 506 2.49 10.22 24.28
N ASP A 507 1.62 10.77 23.43
CA ASP A 507 0.92 12.04 23.65
C ASP A 507 -0.32 11.92 24.58
N PHE A 508 -0.53 10.79 25.27
CA PHE A 508 -1.70 10.61 26.14
C PHE A 508 -1.39 10.92 27.61
N THR A 509 -2.06 11.95 28.15
CA THR A 509 -2.13 12.22 29.59
C THR A 509 -3.59 12.31 30.08
N GLU A 510 -3.77 12.44 31.39
CA GLU A 510 -5.09 12.69 31.99
C GLU A 510 -5.49 14.19 32.00
N GLU A 511 -4.71 15.07 31.34
CA GLU A 511 -4.99 16.50 31.27
C GLU A 511 -6.13 16.86 30.29
N GLU A 512 -6.83 17.97 30.54
CA GLU A 512 -8.02 18.35 29.76
C GLU A 512 -7.72 18.62 28.28
N GLU A 513 -6.52 19.13 27.94
CA GLU A 513 -6.16 19.43 26.56
C GLU A 513 -5.91 18.14 25.75
N ASP A 514 -5.23 17.15 26.33
CA ASP A 514 -5.02 15.84 25.72
C ASP A 514 -6.32 15.02 25.66
N LEU A 515 -7.17 15.07 26.68
CA LEU A 515 -8.50 14.44 26.60
C LEU A 515 -9.36 15.05 25.48
N ILE A 516 -9.26 16.37 25.24
CA ILE A 516 -9.88 17.03 24.08
C ILE A 516 -9.22 16.59 22.77
N MET A 517 -7.89 16.40 22.73
CA MET A 517 -7.19 15.83 21.58
C MET A 517 -7.69 14.42 21.26
N PHE A 518 -7.67 13.52 22.25
CA PHE A 518 -7.98 12.10 22.10
C PHE A 518 -9.46 11.81 21.83
N SER A 519 -10.36 12.72 22.21
CA SER A 519 -11.76 12.69 21.78
C SER A 519 -11.90 12.61 20.25
N LYS A 520 -10.94 13.16 19.48
CA LYS A 520 -10.94 13.15 18.01
C LYS A 520 -10.64 11.77 17.43
N TYR A 521 -9.80 10.94 18.06
CA TYR A 521 -9.60 9.54 17.65
C TYR A 521 -10.90 8.75 17.75
N ILE A 522 -11.61 8.90 18.87
CA ILE A 522 -12.91 8.24 19.11
C ILE A 522 -13.96 8.74 18.13
N LEU A 523 -14.07 10.06 17.92
CA LEU A 523 -15.00 10.65 16.96
C LEU A 523 -14.71 10.23 15.51
N PHE A 524 -13.44 10.15 15.09
CA PHE A 524 -13.06 9.68 13.76
C PHE A 524 -13.53 8.24 13.50
N PHE A 525 -13.32 7.34 14.47
CA PHE A 525 -13.87 5.97 14.40
C PHE A 525 -15.40 5.98 14.33
N LEU A 526 -16.08 6.71 15.23
CA LEU A 526 -17.55 6.71 15.30
C LEU A 526 -18.21 7.38 14.07
N GLU A 527 -17.53 8.32 13.41
CA GLU A 527 -17.95 8.89 12.12
C GLU A 527 -17.73 7.94 10.94
N ALA A 528 -16.71 7.09 10.99
CA ALA A 528 -16.40 6.12 9.93
C ALA A 528 -17.29 4.86 10.02
N VAL A 529 -17.49 4.34 11.22
CA VAL A 529 -18.07 3.00 11.46
C VAL A 529 -19.48 3.07 12.03
N GLY A 530 -19.84 4.10 12.80
CA GLY A 530 -21.11 4.15 13.52
C GLY A 530 -22.34 4.13 12.60
N SER A 531 -23.25 3.18 12.84
CA SER A 531 -24.56 3.05 12.20
C SER A 531 -25.66 2.84 13.26
N ALA A 532 -26.93 2.95 12.83
CA ALA A 532 -28.07 2.61 13.69
C ALA A 532 -28.08 1.12 14.12
N GLU A 533 -27.40 0.25 13.38
CA GLU A 533 -27.35 -1.20 13.63
C GLU A 533 -26.26 -1.57 14.65
N ASN A 534 -25.08 -0.92 14.57
CA ASN A 534 -23.92 -1.29 15.39
C ASN A 534 -23.71 -0.43 16.66
N ILE A 535 -24.42 0.69 16.82
CA ILE A 535 -24.19 1.61 17.95
C ILE A 535 -24.50 0.96 19.33
N SER A 536 -25.51 0.08 19.41
CA SER A 536 -25.80 -0.70 20.63
C SER A 536 -24.69 -1.70 20.97
N LEU A 537 -24.11 -2.36 19.95
CA LEU A 537 -22.95 -3.24 20.11
C LEU A 537 -21.74 -2.45 20.61
N LEU A 538 -21.42 -1.31 19.99
CA LEU A 538 -20.32 -0.44 20.41
C LEU A 538 -20.48 0.05 21.86
N TYR A 539 -21.69 0.45 22.25
CA TYR A 539 -21.98 0.82 23.64
C TYR A 539 -21.75 -0.34 24.62
N HIS A 540 -22.27 -1.53 24.28
CA HIS A 540 -22.12 -2.73 25.11
C HIS A 540 -20.64 -3.14 25.26
N LEU A 541 -19.90 -3.18 24.15
CA LEU A 541 -18.46 -3.50 24.09
C LEU A 541 -17.66 -2.67 25.10
N ILE A 542 -17.80 -1.35 25.07
CA ILE A 542 -17.04 -0.46 25.96
C ILE A 542 -17.58 -0.52 27.40
N SER A 543 -18.88 -0.74 27.61
CA SER A 543 -19.45 -0.85 28.96
C SER A 543 -18.88 -2.04 29.75
N ASN A 544 -18.53 -3.14 29.05
CA ASN A 544 -17.91 -4.31 29.65
C ASN A 544 -16.45 -4.08 30.07
N LEU A 545 -15.76 -3.07 29.53
CA LEU A 545 -14.33 -2.85 29.80
C LEU A 545 -14.05 -2.37 31.22
N LYS A 546 -15.07 -1.90 31.94
CA LYS A 546 -14.98 -1.65 33.40
C LYS A 546 -14.93 -2.93 34.25
N THR A 547 -14.89 -4.11 33.63
CA THR A 547 -14.74 -5.42 34.30
C THR A 547 -13.37 -6.07 34.08
N VAL A 548 -12.46 -5.39 33.37
CA VAL A 548 -11.13 -5.87 33.02
C VAL A 548 -10.06 -4.83 33.37
N GLU A 549 -8.86 -5.30 33.66
CA GLU A 549 -7.65 -4.48 33.78
C GLU A 549 -6.77 -4.69 32.55
N ASP A 550 -5.93 -3.70 32.26
CA ASP A 550 -4.83 -3.83 31.32
C ASP A 550 -3.78 -4.85 31.83
N ILE A 551 -3.18 -5.61 30.91
CA ILE A 551 -2.04 -6.51 31.18
C ILE A 551 -0.69 -5.78 31.03
N HIS A 552 -0.63 -4.75 30.17
CA HIS A 552 0.61 -4.06 29.79
C HIS A 552 0.91 -2.83 30.65
N SER A 553 -0.06 -2.32 31.41
CA SER A 553 0.12 -1.26 32.41
C SER A 553 -0.08 -1.75 33.85
N LYS A 554 0.57 -1.08 34.81
CA LYS A 554 0.32 -1.23 36.25
C LYS A 554 -0.89 -0.44 36.73
N ASP A 555 -1.28 0.60 36.00
CA ASP A 555 -2.42 1.46 36.29
C ASP A 555 -3.33 1.53 35.06
N SER A 556 -4.63 1.32 35.26
CA SER A 556 -5.66 1.36 34.20
C SER A 556 -6.51 2.64 34.25
N THR A 557 -6.18 3.63 35.08
CA THR A 557 -6.98 4.86 35.28
C THR A 557 -7.23 5.61 33.98
N GLY A 558 -6.18 5.95 33.22
CA GLY A 558 -6.31 6.55 31.89
C GLY A 558 -7.13 5.73 30.89
N PHE A 559 -6.99 4.40 30.89
CA PHE A 559 -7.83 3.50 30.07
C PHE A 559 -9.31 3.57 30.46
N TYR A 560 -9.63 3.62 31.76
CA TYR A 560 -11.01 3.80 32.24
C TYR A 560 -11.57 5.19 31.90
N ILE A 561 -10.75 6.24 31.92
CA ILE A 561 -11.13 7.60 31.48
C ILE A 561 -11.49 7.60 29.99
N LEU A 562 -10.67 6.97 29.13
CA LEU A 562 -10.97 6.80 27.70
C LEU A 562 -12.28 5.99 27.48
N CYS A 563 -12.53 4.97 28.30
CA CYS A 563 -13.80 4.22 28.26
C CYS A 563 -15.01 5.09 28.62
N ASP A 564 -14.94 5.91 29.68
CA ASP A 564 -16.04 6.81 30.07
C ASP A 564 -16.29 7.93 29.04
N MET A 565 -15.21 8.54 28.52
CA MET A 565 -15.31 9.50 27.40
C MET A 565 -15.99 8.84 26.19
N THR A 566 -15.61 7.61 25.84
CA THR A 566 -16.21 6.88 24.72
C THR A 566 -17.69 6.57 24.95
N LEU A 567 -18.08 6.15 26.16
CA LEU A 567 -19.48 5.91 26.53
C LEU A 567 -20.33 7.19 26.49
N TYR A 568 -19.73 8.36 26.79
CA TYR A 568 -20.37 9.66 26.61
C TYR A 568 -20.54 10.02 25.12
N LEU A 569 -19.47 9.91 24.32
CA LEU A 569 -19.48 10.25 22.90
C LEU A 569 -20.45 9.37 22.09
N ILE A 570 -20.55 8.07 22.42
CA ILE A 570 -21.54 7.15 21.83
C ILE A 570 -22.97 7.61 22.14
N LYS A 571 -23.26 8.01 23.39
CA LYS A 571 -24.59 8.51 23.79
C LYS A 571 -24.95 9.81 23.10
N ASP A 572 -24.03 10.76 23.02
CA ASP A 572 -24.28 12.04 22.36
C ASP A 572 -24.48 11.85 20.84
N LEU A 573 -23.66 11.04 20.18
CA LEU A 573 -23.82 10.70 18.77
C LEU A 573 -25.16 10.01 18.48
N ALA A 574 -25.55 9.03 19.31
CA ALA A 574 -26.84 8.36 19.20
C ALA A 574 -28.00 9.35 19.35
N LYS A 575 -27.92 10.28 20.32
CA LYS A 575 -28.91 11.35 20.50
C LYS A 575 -28.96 12.31 19.31
N GLN A 576 -27.81 12.78 18.80
CA GLN A 576 -27.72 13.67 17.65
C GLN A 576 -28.31 13.04 16.38
N LYS A 577 -28.08 11.74 16.16
CA LYS A 577 -28.58 11.00 14.98
C LYS A 577 -29.93 10.29 15.20
N SER A 578 -30.54 10.46 16.38
CA SER A 578 -31.81 9.81 16.78
C SER A 578 -31.78 8.27 16.66
N TRP A 579 -30.65 7.65 17.03
CA TRP A 579 -30.49 6.20 17.10
C TRP A 579 -30.92 5.65 18.47
N VAL A 580 -31.57 4.49 18.47
CA VAL A 580 -32.05 3.83 19.69
C VAL A 580 -30.96 2.92 20.25
N LEU A 581 -30.50 3.17 21.48
CA LEU A 581 -29.62 2.25 22.21
C LEU A 581 -30.44 1.12 22.83
N THR A 582 -30.32 -0.08 22.26
CA THR A 582 -30.99 -1.31 22.70
C THR A 582 -30.10 -2.12 23.65
N SER A 583 -30.72 -2.97 24.48
CA SER A 583 -29.99 -3.95 25.30
C SER A 583 -29.39 -5.05 24.40
N PHE A 584 -28.07 -5.07 24.28
CA PHE A 584 -27.35 -6.11 23.55
C PHE A 584 -27.12 -7.34 24.44
N ASN A 585 -27.58 -8.51 24.00
CA ASN A 585 -27.69 -9.72 24.83
C ASN A 585 -26.65 -10.81 24.51
N GLU A 586 -25.79 -10.65 23.49
CA GLU A 586 -24.77 -11.65 23.16
C GLU A 586 -23.55 -11.56 24.09
N LYS A 587 -22.95 -12.72 24.40
CA LYS A 587 -21.71 -12.78 25.16
C LYS A 587 -20.52 -12.49 24.25
N VAL A 588 -20.00 -11.26 24.29
CA VAL A 588 -18.75 -10.92 23.62
C VAL A 588 -17.55 -11.56 24.34
N SER A 589 -16.61 -12.14 23.58
CA SER A 589 -15.31 -12.57 24.12
C SER A 589 -14.38 -11.37 24.33
N ILE A 590 -13.78 -11.31 25.52
CA ILE A 590 -12.71 -10.36 25.85
C ILE A 590 -11.41 -10.82 25.18
N ASP A 591 -10.61 -9.88 24.67
CA ASP A 591 -9.27 -10.17 24.14
C ASP A 591 -8.25 -10.37 25.28
N LYS A 592 -7.95 -11.64 25.56
CA LYS A 592 -7.00 -12.04 26.62
C LYS A 592 -5.54 -11.65 26.35
N THR A 593 -5.20 -11.15 25.16
CA THR A 593 -3.82 -10.72 24.84
C THR A 593 -3.49 -9.30 25.36
N VAL A 594 -4.53 -8.54 25.73
CA VAL A 594 -4.40 -7.19 26.30
C VAL A 594 -5.18 -7.00 27.61
N PHE A 595 -6.23 -7.80 27.86
CA PHE A 595 -7.11 -7.64 29.02
C PHE A 595 -7.16 -8.88 29.94
N LYS A 596 -7.00 -8.66 31.24
CA LYS A 596 -7.25 -9.64 32.32
C LYS A 596 -8.54 -9.25 33.08
N LYS A 597 -9.23 -10.21 33.69
CA LYS A 597 -10.41 -9.88 34.52
C LYS A 597 -9.99 -9.23 35.84
N LEU A 598 -10.79 -8.27 36.32
CA LEU A 598 -10.64 -7.70 37.66
C LEU A 598 -10.74 -8.78 38.74
N ASP A 599 -9.75 -8.82 39.64
CA ASP A 599 -9.65 -9.86 40.66
C ASP A 599 -10.43 -9.44 41.92
N VAL A 600 -11.59 -10.06 42.15
CA VAL A 600 -12.62 -9.64 43.13
C VAL A 600 -12.09 -9.56 44.57
N LYS A 601 -10.96 -10.21 44.88
CA LYS A 601 -10.32 -10.15 46.21
C LYS A 601 -9.60 -8.83 46.52
N GLN A 602 -9.25 -8.02 45.53
CA GLN A 602 -8.66 -6.69 45.79
C GLN A 602 -9.71 -5.61 46.09
N ALA A 603 -10.99 -5.87 45.79
CA ALA A 603 -12.10 -4.98 46.14
C ALA A 603 -12.38 -4.87 47.66
N SER A 604 -11.70 -5.66 48.49
CA SER A 604 -11.88 -5.74 49.95
C SER A 604 -10.63 -5.30 50.75
N LEU A 605 -9.86 -4.33 50.23
CA LEU A 605 -8.91 -3.55 51.03
C LEU A 605 -9.48 -2.13 51.28
N PRO A 606 -9.55 -1.64 52.53
CA PRO A 606 -10.29 -0.43 52.88
C PRO A 606 -9.52 0.88 52.55
N ASN A 607 -9.04 1.03 51.31
CA ASN A 607 -8.60 2.32 50.78
C ASN A 607 -8.80 2.53 49.26
N THR A 608 -9.37 1.57 48.52
CA THR A 608 -9.63 1.68 47.07
C THR A 608 -11.10 1.45 46.68
N THR A 609 -12.04 1.90 47.54
CA THR A 609 -13.41 2.17 47.07
C THR A 609 -13.44 3.51 46.30
N PRO A 610 -14.24 3.64 45.22
CA PRO A 610 -14.35 4.89 44.45
C PRO A 610 -15.03 5.99 45.28
N LYS A 611 -14.22 6.73 46.05
CA LYS A 611 -14.69 7.79 46.94
C LYS A 611 -15.15 9.01 46.13
N LYS A 612 -16.48 9.18 46.12
CA LYS A 612 -17.28 10.22 45.45
C LYS A 612 -17.48 9.97 43.95
N LYS A 613 -18.73 10.15 43.54
CA LYS A 613 -19.09 10.47 42.15
C LYS A 613 -18.25 11.68 41.74
N SER A 614 -17.48 11.59 40.66
CA SER A 614 -16.99 12.77 39.97
C SER A 614 -18.21 13.60 39.57
N THR A 615 -18.23 14.88 39.95
CA THR A 615 -19.42 15.72 39.74
C THR A 615 -19.53 16.14 38.28
N PRO A 616 -20.56 15.73 37.53
CA PRO A 616 -20.92 16.47 36.32
C PRO A 616 -21.34 17.87 36.75
N VAL A 617 -20.75 18.91 36.13
CA VAL A 617 -21.28 20.28 35.96
C VAL A 617 -20.22 21.23 35.40
N LYS A 618 -18.96 21.16 35.87
CA LYS A 618 -17.98 22.23 35.57
C LYS A 618 -17.39 22.21 34.15
N ASN A 619 -16.96 21.06 33.62
CA ASN A 619 -16.35 20.99 32.28
C ASN A 619 -17.38 20.89 31.15
N GLU A 620 -18.63 20.51 31.45
CA GLU A 620 -19.71 20.52 30.46
C GLU A 620 -19.91 21.91 29.84
N GLU A 621 -19.83 22.98 30.63
CA GLU A 621 -19.97 24.33 30.09
C GLU A 621 -18.77 24.75 29.24
N THR A 622 -17.54 24.42 29.63
CA THR A 622 -16.32 24.78 28.90
C THR A 622 -16.32 24.18 27.49
N ILE A 623 -16.65 22.88 27.40
CA ILE A 623 -16.75 22.14 26.14
C ILE A 623 -17.93 22.67 25.29
N LYS A 624 -19.10 22.91 25.91
CA LYS A 624 -20.27 23.48 25.20
C LYS A 624 -20.06 24.93 24.74
N LYS A 625 -19.21 25.71 25.39
CA LYS A 625 -18.89 27.11 25.05
C LYS A 625 -17.85 27.21 23.93
N LYS A 626 -16.77 26.40 23.95
CA LYS A 626 -15.76 26.42 22.86
C LYS A 626 -16.27 25.78 21.56
N ASN A 627 -16.96 24.63 21.61
CA ASN A 627 -17.36 23.91 20.39
C ASN A 627 -18.48 24.59 19.56
N LYS A 628 -19.28 25.49 20.15
CA LYS A 628 -20.31 26.24 19.40
C LYS A 628 -19.73 27.22 18.37
N ASN A 629 -18.51 27.72 18.57
CA ASN A 629 -17.98 28.85 17.81
C ASN A 629 -17.09 28.47 16.61
N LYS A 630 -16.97 27.18 16.25
CA LYS A 630 -16.24 26.73 15.04
C LYS A 630 -17.02 25.79 14.12
N LEU A 631 -18.30 25.51 14.40
CA LEU A 631 -19.15 24.65 13.57
C LEU A 631 -20.24 25.43 12.81
N ILE A 632 -19.81 26.41 12.00
CA ILE A 632 -20.65 27.03 10.97
C ILE A 632 -20.13 26.61 9.59
N PHE A 633 -20.58 25.44 9.11
CA PHE A 633 -20.47 25.09 7.69
C PHE A 633 -21.84 25.24 7.03
N VAL A 634 -21.88 25.89 5.86
CA VAL A 634 -23.11 26.49 5.32
C VAL A 634 -24.14 25.44 4.89
N LYS A 635 -25.31 25.43 5.54
CA LYS A 635 -26.53 24.81 4.99
C LYS A 635 -27.47 25.90 4.43
N LYS A 636 -27.54 26.01 3.10
CA LYS A 636 -28.63 26.71 2.42
C LYS A 636 -29.96 26.05 2.80
N LYS A 637 -30.89 26.79 3.38
CA LYS A 637 -32.31 26.38 3.45
C LYS A 637 -33.03 26.87 2.19
N LYS A 638 -33.68 25.95 1.47
CA LYS A 638 -34.93 26.29 0.80
C LYS A 638 -36.01 26.47 1.86
N LYS A 639 -36.98 27.34 1.60
CA LYS A 639 -38.23 27.44 2.35
C LYS A 639 -39.27 28.04 1.41
N ASP A 640 -40.30 27.27 1.11
CA ASP A 640 -41.41 27.66 0.25
C ASP A 640 -42.65 27.80 1.17
N GLU A 641 -43.47 28.85 0.92
CA GLU A 641 -44.91 28.98 1.23
C GLU A 641 -45.40 28.88 2.70
N ASN A 642 -46.44 29.57 3.17
CA ASN A 642 -47.24 30.70 2.63
C ASN A 642 -47.82 31.54 3.80
N ASP A 643 -48.15 32.81 3.52
CA ASP A 643 -49.27 33.66 4.04
C ASP A 643 -49.50 33.82 5.58
N ASP A 644 -50.04 34.92 6.11
CA ASP A 644 -51.07 35.79 5.52
C ASP A 644 -51.12 37.25 6.04
N ASN A 645 -51.57 38.15 5.14
CA ASN A 645 -52.23 39.48 5.27
C ASN A 645 -51.83 40.58 6.29
N THR A 646 -51.55 41.79 5.74
CA THR A 646 -52.06 43.17 6.04
C THR A 646 -50.97 44.27 5.97
N GLU A 647 -51.17 45.48 5.41
CA GLU A 647 -52.07 45.99 4.36
C GLU A 647 -51.59 47.40 3.89
N SER A 648 -52.12 47.95 2.79
CA SER A 648 -51.83 49.29 2.17
C SER A 648 -50.38 49.52 1.66
N ASP A 649 -50.05 50.35 0.65
CA ASP A 649 -50.69 51.02 -0.52
C ASP A 649 -49.49 51.66 -1.31
N ASN A 650 -49.47 52.00 -2.60
CA ASN A 650 -50.41 51.99 -3.74
C ASN A 650 -49.60 52.00 -5.08
N ASP A 651 -50.26 51.70 -6.21
CA ASP A 651 -49.90 52.08 -7.62
C ASP A 651 -48.54 51.62 -8.26
N SER A 652 -48.43 51.30 -9.58
CA SER A 652 -49.42 50.99 -10.63
C SER A 652 -48.77 50.45 -11.94
N ILE A 653 -49.45 49.48 -12.62
CA ILE A 653 -49.61 49.34 -14.10
C ILE A 653 -48.43 48.92 -15.04
N ASN A 654 -48.65 47.78 -15.77
CA ASN A 654 -48.24 47.36 -17.15
C ASN A 654 -46.74 47.38 -17.62
N GLU A 655 -46.27 46.65 -18.67
CA GLU A 655 -46.80 45.55 -19.52
C GLU A 655 -45.67 44.74 -20.23
N ASN A 656 -45.96 43.48 -20.58
CA ASN A 656 -45.61 42.70 -21.79
C ASN A 656 -44.23 42.70 -22.53
N GLU A 657 -43.83 41.45 -22.87
CA GLU A 657 -43.18 40.93 -24.11
C GLU A 657 -41.66 41.02 -24.44
N ILE A 658 -41.02 39.84 -24.34
CA ILE A 658 -40.12 39.08 -25.26
C ILE A 658 -39.12 39.78 -26.22
N VAL A 659 -37.94 39.11 -26.36
CA VAL A 659 -36.95 39.08 -27.47
C VAL A 659 -35.62 39.82 -27.22
N THR A 660 -34.50 39.17 -27.61
CA THR A 660 -33.11 39.62 -27.44
C THR A 660 -32.60 40.39 -28.67
N PRO A 661 -31.59 41.30 -28.54
CA PRO A 661 -30.29 41.00 -29.19
C PRO A 661 -28.99 41.70 -28.64
N ILE A 662 -27.86 41.01 -28.84
CA ILE A 662 -26.53 41.51 -29.32
C ILE A 662 -25.65 42.51 -28.49
N ARG A 663 -24.33 42.19 -28.50
CA ARG A 663 -23.13 42.89 -27.97
C ARG A 663 -22.89 44.36 -28.43
N ARG A 664 -22.17 45.14 -27.59
CA ARG A 664 -20.85 45.83 -27.86
C ARG A 664 -20.41 46.63 -26.61
N ASN A 665 -19.17 46.59 -26.09
CA ASN A 665 -17.82 46.90 -26.58
C ASN A 665 -17.42 48.40 -26.66
N ALA A 666 -16.39 48.77 -25.88
CA ALA A 666 -15.45 49.88 -26.09
C ALA A 666 -14.01 49.30 -25.97
N LYS A 667 -13.10 49.41 -26.96
CA LYS A 667 -12.28 50.57 -27.43
C LYS A 667 -11.20 50.96 -26.40
N ARG A 668 -9.92 51.27 -26.72
CA ARG A 668 -9.06 51.27 -27.96
C ARG A 668 -7.57 51.47 -27.48
N SER A 669 -6.45 51.35 -28.21
CA SER A 669 -6.04 51.11 -29.63
C SER A 669 -4.72 50.28 -29.64
N SER A 670 -4.16 49.70 -30.73
CA SER A 670 -3.40 50.22 -31.91
C SER A 670 -2.16 51.10 -31.59
N THR A 671 -1.01 51.02 -32.29
CA THR A 671 -0.80 50.65 -33.72
C THR A 671 0.58 50.00 -34.00
N SER A 672 0.82 49.44 -35.20
CA SER A 672 1.95 48.56 -35.58
C SER A 672 2.83 49.06 -36.74
N ILE A 673 4.12 48.68 -36.79
CA ILE A 673 5.03 48.75 -37.96
C ILE A 673 5.79 47.39 -38.11
N LYS A 674 6.40 47.10 -39.28
CA LYS A 674 7.03 45.81 -39.65
C LYS A 674 8.54 45.91 -39.96
N LYS A 675 9.25 44.76 -39.84
CA LYS A 675 10.61 44.42 -40.35
C LYS A 675 11.78 45.19 -39.69
N ASP A 676 12.95 44.61 -39.39
CA ASP A 676 13.80 43.69 -40.19
C ASP A 676 14.49 42.56 -39.36
N LEU A 677 15.55 41.92 -39.89
CA LEU A 677 16.22 40.74 -39.31
C LEU A 677 17.53 41.06 -38.55
N LYS A 678 17.79 40.38 -37.42
CA LYS A 678 18.94 39.46 -37.19
C LYS A 678 19.13 38.96 -35.74
N GLU A 679 19.69 37.76 -35.65
CA GLU A 679 20.65 37.21 -34.66
C GLU A 679 20.39 37.19 -33.12
N ILE A 680 20.36 35.95 -32.60
CA ILE A 680 21.05 35.42 -31.40
C ILE A 680 20.69 36.01 -30.01
N SER A 681 20.00 35.20 -29.21
CA SER A 681 20.55 34.62 -27.95
C SER A 681 19.61 33.55 -27.35
N ASN A 682 20.15 32.62 -26.54
CA ASN A 682 19.41 31.52 -25.91
C ASN A 682 18.81 31.93 -24.55
N SER A 683 17.62 31.43 -24.20
CA SER A 683 17.25 30.87 -22.87
C SER A 683 15.75 30.54 -22.82
N GLU A 684 15.29 29.92 -21.72
CA GLU A 684 13.89 29.65 -21.38
C GLU A 684 13.14 28.64 -22.27
N GLU A 685 13.54 27.36 -22.20
CA GLU A 685 12.57 26.27 -22.35
C GLU A 685 11.66 26.22 -21.11
N SER A 686 10.38 25.91 -21.30
CA SER A 686 9.36 25.96 -20.24
C SER A 686 9.27 24.68 -19.43
N ASP A 687 9.36 24.79 -18.10
CA ASP A 687 9.06 23.68 -17.18
C ASP A 687 7.65 23.13 -17.41
N THR A 688 7.56 21.80 -17.62
CA THR A 688 6.29 21.07 -17.62
C THR A 688 6.44 19.80 -16.78
N ASP A 689 6.24 19.95 -15.48
CA ASP A 689 6.30 18.85 -14.50
C ASP A 689 5.36 17.70 -14.86
N ILE A 690 5.93 16.58 -15.30
CA ILE A 690 5.26 15.29 -15.39
C ILE A 690 6.02 14.31 -14.51
N VAL A 691 5.70 14.34 -13.21
CA VAL A 691 6.32 13.50 -12.18
C VAL A 691 6.10 12.03 -12.50
N MET A 692 7.14 11.36 -13.00
CA MET A 692 7.18 9.91 -13.12
C MET A 692 7.28 9.28 -11.73
N LYS A 693 6.13 8.96 -11.12
CA LYS A 693 6.09 8.11 -9.92
C LYS A 693 6.75 6.75 -10.25
N GLU A 694 8.00 6.57 -9.83
CA GLU A 694 8.63 5.25 -9.84
C GLU A 694 7.99 4.37 -8.77
N ASN A 695 6.92 3.70 -9.21
CA ASN A 695 6.43 2.48 -8.60
C ASN A 695 7.61 1.49 -8.53
N ASP A 696 8.25 1.39 -7.36
CA ASP A 696 9.07 0.23 -6.98
C ASP A 696 8.10 -0.97 -6.92
N ALA A 697 7.85 -1.53 -8.11
CA ALA A 697 6.57 -2.13 -8.46
C ALA A 697 6.21 -3.26 -7.49
N GLU A 698 5.11 -3.06 -6.77
CA GLU A 698 4.67 -3.96 -5.73
C GLU A 698 4.62 -5.40 -6.25
N GLU A 699 5.15 -6.31 -5.45
CA GLU A 699 4.99 -7.72 -5.70
C GLU A 699 3.50 -8.07 -5.51
N ILE A 700 2.79 -8.13 -6.64
CA ILE A 700 1.53 -8.84 -6.75
C ILE A 700 1.87 -10.32 -6.55
N GLU A 701 2.03 -10.71 -5.30
CA GLU A 701 2.01 -12.09 -4.87
C GLU A 701 0.60 -12.61 -5.15
N SER A 702 0.46 -13.21 -6.33
CA SER A 702 -0.56 -14.20 -6.64
C SER A 702 -0.26 -15.41 -5.76
N GLY A 703 -1.12 -15.65 -4.76
CA GLY A 703 -0.98 -16.81 -3.89
C GLY A 703 -1.06 -18.08 -4.72
N THR A 704 0.03 -18.85 -4.77
CA THR A 704 0.06 -20.11 -5.51
C THR A 704 -0.72 -21.17 -4.73
N GLU A 705 -1.97 -21.42 -5.12
CA GLU A 705 -2.72 -22.62 -4.71
C GLU A 705 -2.04 -23.89 -5.30
N SER A 706 -0.95 -24.32 -4.67
CA SER A 706 -0.17 -25.48 -5.10
C SER A 706 -0.87 -26.78 -4.70
N LYS A 707 -1.88 -27.20 -5.50
CA LYS A 707 -2.27 -28.61 -5.75
C LYS A 707 -3.43 -28.72 -6.76
N ARG A 708 -3.09 -28.83 -8.05
CA ARG A 708 -3.87 -29.64 -9.00
C ARG A 708 -2.93 -30.48 -9.84
N SER A 709 -3.02 -31.80 -9.65
CA SER A 709 -2.29 -32.79 -10.43
C SER A 709 -2.75 -32.77 -11.89
N SER A 710 -1.78 -32.80 -12.81
CA SER A 710 -2.03 -33.08 -14.22
C SER A 710 -2.19 -34.59 -14.43
N PRO A 711 -3.34 -35.08 -14.93
CA PRO A 711 -3.44 -36.48 -15.33
C PRO A 711 -2.68 -36.70 -16.64
N ILE A 712 -1.66 -37.56 -16.52
CA ILE A 712 -1.00 -38.38 -17.54
C ILE A 712 -1.64 -38.35 -18.95
N SER A 713 -0.81 -38.09 -19.96
CA SER A 713 -1.02 -38.58 -21.33
C SER A 713 0.15 -39.47 -21.75
N LYS A 714 -0.17 -40.71 -22.14
CA LYS A 714 0.59 -41.44 -23.16
C LYS A 714 0.01 -41.09 -24.53
#